data_AF-A0A931V4J8-F1
#
_entry.id   AF-A0A931V4J8-F1
#
_cell.length_a   1.000
_cell.length_b   1.000
_cell.length_c   1.000
_cell.angle_alpha   90.00
_cell.angle_beta   90.00
_cell.angle_gamma   90.00
#
_symmetry.space_group_name_H-M   'P 1'
#
loop_
_entity.id
_entity.type
_entity.pdbx_description
1 polymer ?
#
loop_
_entity_poly.entity_id
_entity_poly.type
_entity_poly.pdbx_seq_one_letter_code
_entity_poly.pdbx_strand_id
1 'polypeptide(L)'
;MAPLLCTEGAASRRHALVVFAGVFAGALLAATSCGRAKDHGPATAASTAASSAPPSASTPAPGPSTSAASGSAAGAPAIVDPVARLAWRELVAAGAWEHAARALDALPEGDRATVAARLARLRVSTGRCTKEDGARGVALAEGLAGAPDVPPELLARLRVDALICAERFAEAVACVGPGSLASRKGAASGSRQGAALAATRARVLEGAGDLSGARAAYADAIDGAPRAGLPTGTLVAARLRLLRRLPASPEIERAIEADRTRLFVEHPPSFEAATKAGEPPFTVGQGAVGQGTVGKGAPTLDAEGWLKRADALATLARVEDAQHAIDAAASAGASKKRVARARGHALWKARSYAKAAPALREASALEQGEDAIEDAFLAARATSRAGDDDAAIAAYEALAKKHPGSRFGGEAAYLAAHLRWLRGSWKDAIAAFDRYLAGPWARAPHQKVNVREARRARAIALLESGRAADARRTLHALAGGDVYADDATARGRIELLEASAVERSGDRAAAIAAYARLSRVHPFGWLDLAARARLLHLGEPSASWPKGPVPAPSLPAMPAEVRALFFAGMSSDALDRFVRAGLPKDDAPRCATLEALDDGWGAYRIGLRFAVDDPPGPANAGGAPSFAWKWRCAWPSPYGAVVGALEAREGLPRGLLHSILRQESAFQVEVVSPAGAVGIAQLMPATAVETASAIGLHLDPTDLASLQAPFLQLDLAARHLRALFVELTGPGASDADRRDALPLVVAAYNAGAGSVKRWMREAGTMDADVFVERTPYLETRGYVARVLGNAVRYAVIEGAPTPTLPRKLPAPPP
;
A
#
# COMPACT_ATOMS: atom_id res chain seq x y z
N MET A 1 14.22 -5.63 -18.65
CA MET A 1 13.33 -4.79 -17.81
C MET A 1 13.27 -3.40 -18.42
N ALA A 2 12.11 -2.94 -18.89
CA ALA A 2 11.89 -1.62 -19.46
C ALA A 2 10.53 -1.09 -19.00
N PRO A 3 10.24 0.22 -19.07
CA PRO A 3 10.95 1.32 -18.44
C PRO A 3 10.04 2.07 -17.44
N LEU A 4 10.66 2.77 -16.48
CA LEU A 4 10.02 3.87 -15.75
C LEU A 4 9.73 5.00 -16.74
N LEU A 5 8.47 5.12 -17.17
CA LEU A 5 7.94 6.30 -17.84
C LEU A 5 6.83 6.87 -16.97
N CYS A 6 7.18 7.90 -16.21
CA CYS A 6 6.23 8.94 -15.85
C CYS A 6 5.88 9.69 -17.14
N THR A 7 4.67 9.51 -17.65
CA THR A 7 4.09 10.43 -18.62
C THR A 7 3.33 11.51 -17.87
N GLU A 8 3.93 12.70 -17.78
CA GLU A 8 3.16 13.95 -17.67
C GLU A 8 3.42 14.74 -18.96
N GLY A 9 2.34 14.97 -19.69
CA GLY A 9 2.26 15.85 -20.84
C GLY A 9 0.83 16.36 -20.90
N ALA A 10 0.63 17.62 -20.50
CA ALA A 10 -0.64 18.30 -20.57
C ALA A 10 -1.09 18.48 -22.04
N ALA A 11 -2.32 18.09 -22.34
CA ALA A 11 -3.10 18.61 -23.46
C ALA A 11 -4.59 18.59 -23.08
N SER A 12 -5.06 19.77 -22.71
CA SER A 12 -6.41 20.33 -22.87
C SER A 12 -7.51 19.46 -23.54
N ARG A 13 -8.63 19.36 -22.80
CA ARG A 13 -10.05 19.41 -23.25
C ARG A 13 -10.64 18.23 -24.06
N ARG A 14 -11.74 17.73 -23.48
CA ARG A 14 -12.96 17.16 -24.10
C ARG A 14 -12.75 15.89 -24.94
N HIS A 15 -13.19 14.76 -24.39
CA HIS A 15 -14.28 13.90 -24.88
C HIS A 15 -14.11 12.47 -24.34
N ALA A 16 -15.08 12.00 -23.56
CA ALA A 16 -15.74 10.70 -23.72
C ALA A 16 -16.76 10.53 -22.58
N LEU A 17 -17.92 11.15 -22.78
CA LEU A 17 -19.15 10.96 -22.03
C LEU A 17 -20.21 10.62 -23.07
N VAL A 18 -20.34 9.34 -23.41
CA VAL A 18 -21.47 8.67 -24.09
C VAL A 18 -21.24 7.17 -23.80
N VAL A 19 -22.13 6.33 -23.26
CA VAL A 19 -23.54 5.98 -23.54
C VAL A 19 -24.04 5.25 -22.26
N PHE A 20 -25.26 5.30 -21.73
CA PHE A 20 -26.61 5.32 -22.32
C PHE A 20 -27.60 5.88 -21.27
N ALA A 21 -28.52 6.75 -21.73
CA ALA A 21 -29.76 7.07 -21.04
C ALA A 21 -30.95 6.60 -21.89
N GLY A 22 -31.97 6.04 -21.22
CA GLY A 22 -33.33 5.83 -21.75
C GLY A 22 -33.57 4.48 -22.45
N VAL A 23 -34.37 3.61 -21.83
CA VAL A 23 -35.77 3.31 -22.21
C VAL A 23 -36.42 2.51 -21.08
N PHE A 24 -37.48 3.08 -20.49
CA PHE A 24 -38.48 2.42 -19.67
C PHE A 24 -39.44 1.63 -20.59
N ALA A 25 -39.75 0.37 -20.26
CA ALA A 25 -41.10 -0.21 -20.30
C ALA A 25 -41.04 -1.72 -20.03
N GLY A 26 -41.96 -2.20 -19.19
CA GLY A 26 -42.59 -3.51 -19.41
C GLY A 26 -41.97 -4.75 -18.77
N ALA A 27 -42.44 -5.02 -17.55
CA ALA A 27 -43.09 -6.27 -17.17
C ALA A 27 -42.30 -7.44 -16.55
N LEU A 28 -42.94 -7.90 -15.47
CA LEU A 28 -43.11 -9.25 -14.94
C LEU A 28 -42.04 -9.84 -13.98
N LEU A 29 -42.54 -10.01 -12.75
CA LEU A 29 -41.99 -10.73 -11.61
C LEU A 29 -41.66 -12.20 -11.94
N ALA A 30 -40.55 -12.68 -11.38
CA ALA A 30 -40.48 -14.00 -10.76
C ALA A 30 -39.28 -14.05 -9.79
N ALA A 31 -39.55 -13.98 -8.49
CA ALA A 31 -38.60 -14.33 -7.45
C ALA A 31 -38.67 -15.85 -7.25
N THR A 32 -37.61 -16.57 -7.59
CA THR A 32 -37.45 -17.98 -7.18
C THR A 32 -36.77 -18.01 -5.81
N SER A 33 -37.58 -18.30 -4.79
CA SER A 33 -37.12 -18.57 -3.44
C SER A 33 -36.59 -20.01 -3.35
N CYS A 34 -35.52 -20.18 -2.56
CA CYS A 34 -35.05 -21.48 -2.11
C CYS A 34 -35.71 -21.74 -0.74
N GLY A 35 -36.88 -22.36 -0.72
CA GLY A 35 -37.68 -22.59 0.50
C GLY A 35 -38.54 -23.84 0.43
N ARG A 36 -38.59 -24.58 1.54
CA ARG A 36 -39.23 -25.88 1.76
C ARG A 36 -40.73 -25.91 1.40
N ALA A 37 -41.19 -27.11 1.01
CA ALA A 37 -42.57 -27.44 0.70
C ALA A 37 -43.46 -27.65 1.96
N LYS A 38 -44.64 -27.01 1.92
CA LYS A 38 -46.00 -27.34 2.42
C LYS A 38 -46.24 -27.81 3.87
N ASP A 39 -47.13 -27.11 4.59
CA ASP A 39 -48.53 -27.54 4.80
C ASP A 39 -49.44 -26.44 5.45
N HIS A 40 -50.75 -26.69 5.38
CA HIS A 40 -51.92 -25.79 5.39
C HIS A 40 -52.39 -25.13 6.71
N GLY A 41 -53.11 -24.00 6.61
CA GLY A 41 -54.28 -23.69 7.47
C GLY A 41 -54.35 -22.27 8.08
N PRO A 42 -55.51 -21.56 8.12
CA PRO A 42 -55.53 -20.10 8.14
C PRO A 42 -56.09 -19.43 9.42
N ALA A 43 -55.88 -18.10 9.45
CA ALA A 43 -56.87 -17.06 9.80
C ALA A 43 -56.67 -16.23 11.09
N THR A 44 -56.99 -14.93 10.89
CA THR A 44 -57.38 -13.87 11.85
C THR A 44 -56.26 -13.12 12.59
N ALA A 45 -56.41 -11.88 13.05
CA ALA A 45 -56.95 -10.63 12.52
C ALA A 45 -56.64 -9.56 13.60
N ALA A 46 -56.46 -8.31 13.17
CA ALA A 46 -56.69 -7.06 13.92
C ALA A 46 -55.77 -6.66 15.10
N SER A 47 -55.16 -5.47 14.91
CA SER A 47 -55.17 -4.24 15.75
C SER A 47 -54.95 -4.35 17.27
N THR A 48 -54.31 -3.42 17.99
CA THR A 48 -54.37 -1.95 17.92
C THR A 48 -53.31 -1.36 18.89
N ALA A 49 -52.76 -0.20 18.50
CA ALA A 49 -52.51 1.01 19.31
C ALA A 49 -51.82 0.97 20.70
N ALA A 50 -50.67 1.68 20.72
CA ALA A 50 -50.34 2.86 21.55
C ALA A 50 -50.32 2.77 23.10
N SER A 51 -49.21 3.19 23.71
CA SER A 51 -49.05 4.56 24.27
C SER A 51 -48.01 4.64 25.40
N SER A 52 -47.35 5.81 25.43
CA SER A 52 -46.82 6.55 26.60
C SER A 52 -45.60 6.05 27.39
N ALA A 53 -44.52 6.81 27.24
CA ALA A 53 -43.51 7.12 28.25
C ALA A 53 -43.97 8.35 29.09
N PRO A 54 -43.14 9.03 29.94
CA PRO A 54 -42.01 8.67 30.83
C PRO A 54 -42.35 9.20 32.28
N PRO A 55 -41.48 9.68 33.23
CA PRO A 55 -40.03 9.92 33.16
C PRO A 55 -39.14 9.73 34.43
N SER A 56 -37.85 9.93 34.16
CA SER A 56 -36.84 10.68 34.95
C SER A 56 -35.96 9.98 36.00
N ALA A 57 -34.65 10.20 35.81
CA ALA A 57 -33.70 10.83 36.75
C ALA A 57 -32.48 10.01 37.20
N SER A 58 -31.33 10.70 37.05
CA SER A 58 -30.15 10.78 37.92
C SER A 58 -29.03 9.74 37.83
N THR A 59 -27.92 10.24 37.29
CA THR A 59 -26.51 9.86 37.53
C THR A 59 -26.09 10.16 38.97
N PRO A 60 -25.03 9.50 39.49
CA PRO A 60 -23.80 10.28 39.73
C PRO A 60 -22.49 9.52 39.47
N ALA A 61 -21.42 10.31 39.30
CA ALA A 61 -20.01 9.90 39.24
C ALA A 61 -19.44 9.59 40.65
N PRO A 62 -18.21 9.03 40.72
CA PRO A 62 -17.29 9.49 41.75
C PRO A 62 -15.85 9.74 41.24
N GLY A 63 -15.19 10.67 41.95
CA GLY A 63 -13.78 11.05 41.81
C GLY A 63 -12.79 10.14 42.56
N PRO A 64 -11.52 10.58 42.70
CA PRO A 64 -10.35 9.69 42.79
C PRO A 64 -9.95 9.37 44.22
N SER A 65 -9.37 8.18 44.44
CA SER A 65 -8.63 7.85 45.66
C SER A 65 -7.25 7.30 45.33
N THR A 66 -6.26 7.91 46.00
CA THR A 66 -4.86 7.54 46.06
C THR A 66 -4.65 6.50 47.16
N SER A 67 -3.74 5.55 46.93
CA SER A 67 -3.06 4.79 48.00
C SER A 67 -1.83 4.11 47.42
N ALA A 68 -0.68 4.32 48.05
CA ALA A 68 0.62 3.81 47.67
C ALA A 68 1.04 2.59 48.52
N ALA A 69 1.85 1.73 47.87
CA ALA A 69 2.90 0.84 48.38
C ALA A 69 2.54 -0.47 49.12
N SER A 70 2.91 -1.60 48.50
CA SER A 70 3.99 -2.48 49.01
C SER A 70 4.40 -3.49 47.93
N GLY A 71 5.70 -3.75 47.84
CA GLY A 71 6.34 -4.48 46.73
C GLY A 71 6.26 -6.00 46.83
N SER A 72 6.24 -6.64 45.66
CA SER A 72 6.61 -8.04 45.47
C SER A 72 7.14 -8.22 44.04
N ALA A 73 8.38 -8.71 43.97
CA ALA A 73 9.09 -9.35 42.86
C ALA A 73 8.67 -9.01 41.42
N ALA A 74 9.62 -8.44 40.68
CA ALA A 74 9.58 -8.27 39.23
C ALA A 74 9.35 -9.61 38.49
N GLY A 75 8.08 -9.93 38.25
CA GLY A 75 7.69 -10.81 37.16
C GLY A 75 7.82 -10.04 35.85
N ALA A 76 8.49 -10.63 34.86
CA ALA A 76 8.43 -10.14 33.49
C ALA A 76 6.97 -9.82 33.12
N PRO A 77 6.68 -8.69 32.46
CA PRO A 77 5.31 -8.38 32.09
C PRO A 77 4.75 -9.56 31.29
N ALA A 78 3.68 -10.18 31.82
CA ALA A 78 2.95 -11.19 31.10
C ALA A 78 2.68 -10.64 29.69
N ILE A 79 3.06 -11.41 28.67
CA ILE A 79 2.78 -11.06 27.27
C ILE A 79 1.27 -10.91 27.18
N VAL A 80 0.79 -9.67 27.23
CA VAL A 80 -0.61 -9.38 26.99
C VAL A 80 -0.79 -9.61 25.52
N ASP A 81 -1.53 -10.65 25.16
CA ASP A 81 -1.96 -10.91 23.78
C ASP A 81 -2.50 -9.59 23.19
N PRO A 82 -1.77 -8.97 22.24
CA PRO A 82 -2.10 -7.64 21.74
C PRO A 82 -3.45 -7.63 20.99
N VAL A 83 -3.92 -8.81 20.55
CA VAL A 83 -5.20 -9.02 19.88
C VAL A 83 -6.34 -9.17 20.91
N ALA A 84 -6.07 -9.59 22.14
CA ALA A 84 -7.09 -9.78 23.18
C ALA A 84 -7.77 -8.49 23.66
N ARG A 85 -7.21 -7.32 23.32
CA ARG A 85 -7.81 -6.00 23.65
C ARG A 85 -8.68 -5.42 22.53
N LEU A 86 -8.66 -6.01 21.34
CA LEU A 86 -9.51 -5.57 20.24
C LEU A 86 -10.97 -5.92 20.53
N ALA A 87 -11.89 -5.02 20.16
CA ALA A 87 -13.31 -5.32 20.22
C ALA A 87 -13.65 -6.46 19.24
N TRP A 88 -14.67 -7.26 19.53
CA TRP A 88 -15.04 -8.40 18.68
C TRP A 88 -15.26 -8.01 17.21
N ARG A 89 -15.79 -6.81 16.94
CA ARG A 89 -15.93 -6.26 15.57
C ARG A 89 -14.58 -6.18 14.85
N GLU A 90 -13.57 -5.67 15.55
CA GLU A 90 -12.22 -5.46 15.02
C GLU A 90 -11.55 -6.81 14.78
N LEU A 91 -11.79 -7.79 15.66
CA LEU A 91 -11.34 -9.17 15.49
C LEU A 91 -11.97 -9.84 14.25
N VAL A 92 -13.27 -9.66 14.03
CA VAL A 92 -13.97 -10.18 12.84
C VAL A 92 -13.46 -9.52 11.57
N ALA A 93 -13.32 -8.19 11.58
CA ALA A 93 -12.79 -7.43 10.46
C ALA A 93 -11.32 -7.76 10.16
N ALA A 94 -10.54 -8.16 11.17
CA ALA A 94 -9.16 -8.56 11.03
C ALA A 94 -8.97 -10.04 10.64
N GLY A 95 -10.04 -10.82 10.54
CA GLY A 95 -9.94 -12.26 10.28
C GLY A 95 -9.31 -13.07 11.41
N ALA A 96 -9.23 -12.51 12.63
CA ALA A 96 -8.70 -13.19 13.81
C ALA A 96 -9.77 -14.14 14.39
N TRP A 97 -10.14 -15.17 13.62
CA TRP A 97 -11.36 -15.95 13.84
C TRP A 97 -11.46 -16.62 15.21
N GLU A 98 -10.35 -17.14 15.73
CA GLU A 98 -10.31 -17.77 17.06
C GLU A 98 -10.57 -16.77 18.19
N HIS A 99 -9.93 -15.59 18.12
CA HIS A 99 -10.14 -14.51 19.09
C HIS A 99 -11.53 -13.91 18.95
N ALA A 100 -12.00 -13.71 17.71
CA ALA A 100 -13.34 -13.23 17.42
C ALA A 100 -14.41 -14.16 18.00
N ALA A 101 -14.25 -15.48 17.85
CA ALA A 101 -15.14 -16.47 18.42
C ALA A 101 -15.22 -16.32 19.96
N ARG A 102 -14.07 -16.30 20.63
CA ARG A 102 -14.01 -16.13 22.10
C ARG A 102 -14.64 -14.82 22.56
N ALA A 103 -14.36 -13.72 21.87
CA ALA A 103 -14.92 -12.42 22.20
C ALA A 103 -16.45 -12.37 22.00
N LEU A 104 -16.95 -12.99 20.92
CA LEU A 104 -18.39 -13.11 20.66
C LEU A 104 -19.09 -14.02 21.69
N ASP A 105 -18.42 -15.06 22.19
CA ASP A 105 -18.94 -15.96 23.23
C ASP A 105 -18.98 -15.31 24.61
N ALA A 106 -18.03 -14.42 24.90
CA ALA A 106 -17.98 -13.65 26.15
C ALA A 106 -19.05 -12.54 26.24
N LEU A 107 -19.76 -12.23 25.15
CA LEU A 107 -20.84 -11.22 25.17
C LEU A 107 -22.00 -11.64 26.09
N PRO A 108 -22.67 -10.68 26.77
CA PRO A 108 -23.94 -10.92 27.45
C PRO A 108 -24.99 -11.57 26.54
N GLU A 109 -25.93 -12.31 27.12
CA GLU A 109 -26.93 -13.07 26.34
C GLU A 109 -27.75 -12.20 25.37
N GLY A 110 -28.20 -11.02 25.83
CA GLY A 110 -28.90 -10.06 24.98
C GLY A 110 -28.07 -9.57 23.79
N ASP A 111 -26.78 -9.34 24.00
CA ASP A 111 -25.87 -8.86 22.95
C ASP A 111 -25.54 -9.96 21.93
N ARG A 112 -25.43 -11.22 22.39
CA ARG A 112 -25.25 -12.39 21.51
C ARG A 112 -26.44 -12.60 20.56
N ALA A 113 -27.64 -12.22 20.98
CA ALA A 113 -28.87 -12.38 20.19
C ALA A 113 -29.03 -11.33 19.09
N THR A 114 -28.24 -10.24 19.12
CA THR A 114 -28.31 -9.18 18.11
C THR A 114 -28.00 -9.69 16.71
N VAL A 115 -28.64 -9.10 15.68
CA VAL A 115 -28.39 -9.45 14.28
C VAL A 115 -26.91 -9.30 13.92
N ALA A 116 -26.26 -8.23 14.39
CA ALA A 116 -24.84 -7.99 14.15
C ALA A 116 -23.95 -9.09 14.76
N ALA A 117 -24.17 -9.49 16.01
CA ALA A 117 -23.39 -10.55 16.64
C ALA A 117 -23.61 -11.91 15.98
N ARG A 118 -24.86 -12.24 15.60
CA ARG A 118 -25.18 -13.48 14.88
C ARG A 118 -24.56 -13.53 13.49
N LEU A 119 -24.58 -12.41 12.77
CA LEU A 119 -23.94 -12.27 11.47
C LEU A 119 -22.42 -12.38 11.57
N ALA A 120 -21.82 -11.75 12.59
CA ALA A 120 -20.42 -11.89 12.92
C ALA A 120 -20.02 -13.34 13.25
N ARG A 121 -20.84 -14.06 14.04
CA ARG A 121 -20.65 -15.50 14.32
C ARG A 121 -20.71 -16.34 13.05
N LEU A 122 -21.65 -16.04 12.14
CA LEU A 122 -21.71 -16.71 10.83
C LEU A 122 -20.43 -16.47 10.03
N ARG A 123 -19.92 -15.23 10.02
CA ARG A 123 -18.66 -14.90 9.35
C ARG A 123 -17.46 -15.59 9.97
N VAL A 124 -17.37 -15.65 11.30
CA VAL A 124 -16.32 -16.38 12.03
C VAL A 124 -16.38 -17.87 11.71
N SER A 125 -17.58 -18.46 11.64
CA SER A 125 -17.77 -19.87 11.31
C SER A 125 -17.24 -20.21 9.91
N THR A 126 -17.54 -19.36 8.91
CA THR A 126 -17.00 -19.54 7.55
C THR A 126 -15.51 -19.23 7.44
N GLY A 127 -14.98 -18.38 8.33
CA GLY A 127 -13.55 -18.08 8.41
C GLY A 127 -12.70 -19.22 8.99
N ARG A 128 -13.16 -19.88 10.06
CA ARG A 128 -12.48 -21.06 10.65
C ARG A 128 -12.57 -22.29 9.76
N CYS A 129 -13.73 -22.47 9.12
CA CYS A 129 -13.98 -23.49 8.11
C CYS A 129 -13.63 -24.93 8.52
N THR A 130 -13.83 -25.31 9.78
CA THR A 130 -13.90 -26.72 10.17
C THR A 130 -15.26 -27.31 9.77
N LYS A 131 -15.39 -28.64 9.77
CA LYS A 131 -16.67 -29.30 9.47
C LYS A 131 -17.77 -28.90 10.46
N GLU A 132 -17.41 -28.82 11.74
CA GLU A 132 -18.29 -28.40 12.83
C GLU A 132 -18.65 -26.91 12.70
N ASP A 133 -17.68 -26.04 12.40
CA ASP A 133 -17.94 -24.63 12.15
C ASP A 133 -18.83 -24.43 10.93
N GLY A 134 -18.63 -25.20 9.86
CA GLY A 134 -19.49 -25.19 8.69
C GLY A 134 -20.93 -25.53 9.05
N ALA A 135 -21.16 -26.61 9.81
CA ALA A 135 -22.50 -27.00 10.26
C ALA A 135 -23.16 -25.91 11.14
N ARG A 136 -22.40 -25.32 12.08
CA ARG A 136 -22.86 -24.16 12.86
C ARG A 136 -23.20 -22.97 11.98
N GLY A 137 -22.37 -22.68 10.98
CA GLY A 137 -22.59 -21.62 10.01
C GLY A 137 -23.88 -21.81 9.21
N VAL A 138 -24.19 -23.04 8.77
CA VAL A 138 -25.45 -23.31 8.08
C VAL A 138 -26.65 -23.04 8.98
N ALA A 139 -26.62 -23.50 10.24
CA ALA A 139 -27.69 -23.25 11.20
C ALA A 139 -27.85 -21.75 11.52
N LEU A 140 -26.75 -21.02 11.66
CA LEU A 140 -26.76 -19.56 11.85
C LEU A 140 -27.37 -18.85 10.63
N ALA A 141 -27.00 -19.27 9.42
CA ALA A 141 -27.54 -18.70 8.19
C ALA A 141 -29.06 -18.96 8.07
N GLU A 142 -29.52 -20.16 8.41
CA GLU A 142 -30.95 -20.50 8.43
C GLU A 142 -31.72 -19.68 9.48
N GLY A 143 -31.15 -19.52 10.68
CA GLY A 143 -31.77 -18.68 11.71
C GLY A 143 -31.77 -17.18 11.41
N LEU A 144 -30.93 -16.72 10.49
CA LEU A 144 -30.91 -15.33 9.99
C LEU A 144 -31.81 -15.14 8.76
N ALA A 145 -32.35 -16.22 8.19
CA ALA A 145 -33.22 -16.14 7.02
C ALA A 145 -34.50 -15.37 7.36
N GLY A 146 -34.81 -14.34 6.56
CA GLY A 146 -35.96 -13.47 6.79
C GLY A 146 -35.76 -12.38 7.85
N ALA A 147 -34.57 -12.26 8.45
CA ALA A 147 -34.26 -11.13 9.31
C ALA A 147 -34.26 -9.83 8.48
N PRO A 148 -34.98 -8.77 8.92
CA PRO A 148 -35.20 -7.57 8.10
C PRO A 148 -33.90 -6.79 7.80
N ASP A 149 -32.89 -6.93 8.66
CA ASP A 149 -31.62 -6.21 8.56
C ASP A 149 -30.51 -7.05 7.90
N VAL A 150 -30.83 -8.22 7.32
CA VAL A 150 -29.85 -9.11 6.68
C VAL A 150 -30.14 -9.23 5.19
N PRO A 151 -29.25 -8.77 4.30
CA PRO A 151 -29.45 -8.90 2.87
C PRO A 151 -29.51 -10.38 2.44
N PRO A 152 -30.57 -10.82 1.73
CA PRO A 152 -30.73 -12.21 1.30
C PRO A 152 -29.58 -12.73 0.44
N GLU A 153 -29.03 -11.89 -0.45
CA GLU A 153 -27.93 -12.29 -1.33
C GLU A 153 -26.63 -12.53 -0.56
N LEU A 154 -26.34 -11.70 0.44
CA LEU A 154 -25.18 -11.88 1.32
C LEU A 154 -25.33 -13.16 2.14
N LEU A 155 -26.52 -13.37 2.71
CA LEU A 155 -26.81 -14.55 3.50
C LEU A 155 -26.68 -15.83 2.67
N ALA A 156 -27.13 -15.80 1.40
CA ALA A 156 -26.96 -16.91 0.46
C ALA A 156 -25.47 -17.20 0.20
N ARG A 157 -24.64 -16.17 0.00
CA ARG A 157 -23.18 -16.33 -0.19
C ARG A 157 -22.52 -16.96 1.04
N LEU A 158 -22.78 -16.43 2.23
CA LEU A 158 -22.22 -16.97 3.47
C LEU A 158 -22.72 -18.38 3.77
N ARG A 159 -23.96 -18.71 3.39
CA ARG A 159 -24.51 -20.06 3.49
C ARG A 159 -23.77 -21.02 2.56
N VAL A 160 -23.45 -20.62 1.33
CA VAL A 160 -22.62 -21.42 0.41
C VAL A 160 -21.25 -21.70 1.03
N ASP A 161 -20.58 -20.67 1.56
CA ASP A 161 -19.29 -20.84 2.22
C ASP A 161 -19.40 -21.82 3.41
N ALA A 162 -20.45 -21.69 4.22
CA ALA A 162 -20.70 -22.60 5.34
C ALA A 162 -20.98 -24.06 4.89
N LEU A 163 -21.74 -24.24 3.80
CA LEU A 163 -22.01 -25.55 3.21
C LEU A 163 -20.74 -26.20 2.67
N ILE A 164 -19.84 -25.42 2.05
CA ILE A 164 -18.52 -25.89 1.61
C ILE A 164 -17.70 -26.36 2.81
N CYS A 165 -17.60 -25.56 3.87
CA CYS A 165 -16.88 -25.93 5.09
C CYS A 165 -17.47 -27.17 5.77
N ALA A 166 -18.80 -27.35 5.70
CA ALA A 166 -19.49 -28.53 6.20
C ALA A 166 -19.39 -29.76 5.28
N GLU A 167 -18.69 -29.67 4.15
CA GLU A 167 -18.59 -30.70 3.11
C GLU A 167 -19.96 -31.09 2.48
N ARG A 168 -20.95 -30.20 2.55
CA ARG A 168 -22.32 -30.38 2.00
C ARG A 168 -22.40 -29.86 0.55
N PHE A 169 -21.56 -30.39 -0.32
CA PHE A 169 -21.34 -29.85 -1.68
C PHE A 169 -22.59 -29.90 -2.57
N ALA A 170 -23.42 -30.94 -2.48
CA ALA A 170 -24.65 -31.03 -3.28
C ALA A 170 -25.64 -29.89 -2.98
N GLU A 171 -25.75 -29.52 -1.69
CA GLU A 171 -26.57 -28.39 -1.27
C GLU A 171 -25.94 -27.05 -1.68
N ALA A 172 -24.60 -26.94 -1.60
CA ALA A 172 -23.89 -25.77 -2.12
C ALA A 172 -24.11 -25.59 -3.63
N VAL A 173 -24.06 -26.67 -4.42
CA VAL A 173 -24.39 -26.65 -5.86
C VAL A 173 -25.79 -26.12 -6.11
N ALA A 174 -26.78 -26.58 -5.32
CA ALA A 174 -28.15 -26.09 -5.44
C ALA A 174 -28.27 -24.58 -5.16
N CYS A 175 -27.44 -24.05 -4.25
CA CYS A 175 -27.35 -22.61 -3.98
C CYS A 175 -26.58 -21.82 -5.05
N VAL A 176 -25.64 -22.44 -5.77
CA VAL A 176 -24.71 -21.80 -6.74
C VAL A 176 -25.08 -22.09 -8.22
N GLY A 177 -26.22 -22.72 -8.48
CA GLY A 177 -26.69 -23.10 -9.82
C GLY A 177 -26.51 -22.00 -10.90
N PRO A 178 -26.58 -22.35 -12.20
CA PRO A 178 -26.04 -21.56 -13.31
C PRO A 178 -26.41 -20.05 -13.40
N GLY A 179 -27.41 -19.56 -12.65
CA GLY A 179 -27.76 -18.15 -12.52
C GLY A 179 -27.76 -17.53 -11.09
N SER A 180 -27.52 -18.27 -10.01
CA SER A 180 -27.83 -17.79 -8.64
C SER A 180 -26.72 -16.99 -7.95
N LEU A 181 -25.43 -17.22 -8.26
CA LEU A 181 -24.34 -16.30 -7.92
C LEU A 181 -24.13 -15.20 -8.97
N ALA A 182 -24.94 -15.20 -10.03
CA ALA A 182 -24.88 -14.26 -11.14
C ALA A 182 -25.93 -13.14 -11.03
N SER A 183 -26.28 -12.70 -9.83
CA SER A 183 -27.15 -11.54 -9.70
C SER A 183 -26.40 -10.27 -10.17
N ARG A 184 -26.79 -9.89 -11.39
CA ARG A 184 -26.83 -8.56 -12.04
C ARG A 184 -25.66 -8.24 -12.98
N LYS A 185 -25.89 -8.50 -14.27
CA LYS A 185 -25.79 -7.55 -15.42
C LYS A 185 -24.57 -6.60 -15.49
N GLY A 186 -23.42 -6.94 -14.91
CA GLY A 186 -22.22 -6.09 -14.97
C GLY A 186 -20.88 -6.81 -14.80
N ALA A 187 -20.85 -8.05 -14.32
CA ALA A 187 -19.60 -8.81 -14.20
C ALA A 187 -19.27 -9.46 -15.54
N ALA A 188 -18.60 -8.72 -16.43
CA ALA A 188 -17.86 -9.33 -17.52
C ALA A 188 -16.96 -10.43 -16.94
N SER A 189 -16.80 -11.54 -17.66
CA SER A 189 -15.96 -12.70 -17.30
C SER A 189 -14.51 -12.35 -16.96
N GLY A 190 -14.09 -11.09 -17.15
CA GLY A 190 -12.80 -10.54 -16.75
C GLY A 190 -12.78 -9.62 -15.52
N SER A 191 -13.87 -9.50 -14.75
CA SER A 191 -13.95 -8.64 -13.55
C SER A 191 -13.43 -9.33 -12.28
N ARG A 192 -12.98 -8.55 -11.28
CA ARG A 192 -12.49 -9.06 -9.97
C ARG A 192 -13.51 -9.98 -9.28
N GLN A 193 -14.79 -9.59 -9.28
CA GLN A 193 -15.88 -10.41 -8.75
C GLN A 193 -16.11 -11.67 -9.59
N GLY A 194 -16.04 -11.58 -10.92
CA GLY A 194 -16.18 -12.74 -11.81
C GLY A 194 -15.13 -13.83 -11.53
N ALA A 195 -13.87 -13.45 -11.36
CA ALA A 195 -12.78 -14.39 -11.06
C ALA A 195 -12.93 -15.06 -9.67
N ALA A 196 -13.34 -14.30 -8.64
CA ALA A 196 -13.58 -14.84 -7.31
C ALA A 196 -14.76 -15.82 -7.29
N LEU A 197 -15.84 -15.50 -8.01
CA LEU A 197 -16.99 -16.39 -8.18
C LEU A 197 -16.61 -17.66 -8.95
N ALA A 198 -15.78 -17.55 -10.00
CA ALA A 198 -15.27 -18.70 -10.72
C ALA A 198 -14.44 -19.63 -9.82
N ALA A 199 -13.59 -19.08 -8.95
CA ALA A 199 -12.84 -19.86 -7.97
C ALA A 199 -13.73 -20.59 -6.94
N THR A 200 -14.78 -19.94 -6.43
CA THR A 200 -15.74 -20.60 -5.53
C THR A 200 -16.55 -21.67 -6.27
N ARG A 201 -17.03 -21.39 -7.48
CA ARG A 201 -17.73 -22.37 -8.32
C ARG A 201 -16.85 -23.59 -8.61
N ALA A 202 -15.57 -23.38 -8.91
CA ALA A 202 -14.63 -24.47 -9.16
C ALA A 202 -14.53 -25.43 -7.97
N ARG A 203 -14.37 -24.90 -6.74
CA ARG A 203 -14.30 -25.70 -5.51
C ARG A 203 -15.60 -26.46 -5.23
N VAL A 204 -16.75 -25.82 -5.44
CA VAL A 204 -18.07 -26.43 -5.23
C VAL A 204 -18.30 -27.59 -6.20
N LEU A 205 -18.02 -27.38 -7.50
CA LEU A 205 -18.19 -28.42 -8.53
C LEU A 205 -17.20 -29.57 -8.32
N GLU A 206 -15.96 -29.28 -7.94
CA GLU A 206 -14.95 -30.29 -7.64
C GLU A 206 -15.36 -31.17 -6.45
N GLY A 207 -15.86 -30.57 -5.36
CA GLY A 207 -16.35 -31.29 -4.20
C GLY A 207 -17.63 -32.09 -4.47
N ALA A 208 -18.48 -31.63 -5.39
CA ALA A 208 -19.67 -32.35 -5.84
C ALA A 208 -19.38 -33.45 -6.88
N GLY A 209 -18.13 -33.57 -7.36
CA GLY A 209 -17.73 -34.56 -8.35
C GLY A 209 -17.94 -34.15 -9.81
N ASP A 210 -18.41 -32.92 -10.10
CA ASP A 210 -18.46 -32.38 -11.47
C ASP A 210 -17.08 -31.84 -11.88
N LEU A 211 -16.20 -32.76 -12.26
CA LEU A 211 -14.81 -32.43 -12.60
C LEU A 211 -14.69 -31.63 -13.91
N SER A 212 -15.61 -31.82 -14.86
CA SER A 212 -15.58 -31.09 -16.13
C SER A 212 -15.99 -29.63 -15.93
N GLY A 213 -17.07 -29.39 -15.16
CA GLY A 213 -17.48 -28.06 -14.78
C GLY A 213 -16.44 -27.35 -13.91
N ALA A 214 -15.81 -28.07 -12.98
CA ALA A 214 -14.72 -27.54 -12.17
C ALA A 214 -13.51 -27.12 -13.03
N ARG A 215 -13.14 -27.90 -14.06
CA ARG A 215 -12.04 -27.58 -14.98
C ARG A 215 -12.27 -26.24 -15.68
N ALA A 216 -13.47 -26.02 -16.21
CA ALA A 216 -13.83 -24.77 -16.88
C ALA A 216 -13.79 -23.59 -15.90
N ALA A 217 -14.35 -23.77 -14.70
CA ALA A 217 -14.37 -22.73 -13.68
C ALA A 217 -12.96 -22.36 -13.16
N TYR A 218 -12.04 -23.32 -13.03
CA TYR A 218 -10.64 -23.02 -12.71
C TYR A 218 -9.93 -22.25 -13.82
N ALA A 219 -10.21 -22.55 -15.10
CA ALA A 219 -9.64 -21.79 -16.22
C ALA A 219 -10.07 -20.31 -16.17
N ASP A 220 -11.37 -20.06 -16.01
CA ASP A 220 -11.93 -18.71 -15.86
C ASP A 220 -11.32 -17.97 -14.66
N ALA A 221 -11.13 -18.67 -13.53
CA ALA A 221 -10.52 -18.11 -12.34
C ALA A 221 -9.05 -17.73 -12.57
N ILE A 222 -8.26 -18.58 -13.24
CA ILE A 222 -6.83 -18.35 -13.53
C ILE A 222 -6.65 -17.15 -14.48
N ASP A 223 -7.49 -17.05 -15.51
CA ASP A 223 -7.41 -15.96 -16.48
C ASP A 223 -7.76 -14.59 -15.86
N GLY A 224 -8.70 -14.59 -14.91
CA GLY A 224 -9.08 -13.40 -14.15
C GLY A 224 -8.17 -13.09 -12.95
N ALA A 225 -7.36 -14.05 -12.49
CA ALA A 225 -6.62 -13.96 -11.24
C ALA A 225 -5.71 -12.72 -11.10
N PRO A 226 -4.90 -12.33 -12.12
CA PRO A 226 -4.03 -11.16 -12.01
C PRO A 226 -4.79 -9.86 -11.79
N ARG A 227 -5.97 -9.72 -12.41
CA ARG A 227 -6.82 -8.52 -12.24
C ARG A 227 -7.59 -8.54 -10.93
N ALA A 228 -7.87 -9.73 -10.42
CA ALA A 228 -8.61 -9.93 -9.19
C ALA A 228 -7.73 -9.87 -7.94
N GLY A 229 -6.41 -10.06 -8.08
CA GLY A 229 -5.48 -10.23 -6.97
C GLY A 229 -5.58 -11.63 -6.32
N LEU A 230 -6.04 -12.64 -7.08
CA LEU A 230 -6.11 -14.01 -6.59
C LEU A 230 -4.73 -14.70 -6.71
N PRO A 231 -4.40 -15.65 -5.82
CA PRO A 231 -3.13 -16.37 -5.86
C PRO A 231 -3.08 -17.33 -7.05
N THR A 232 -2.61 -16.85 -8.21
CA THR A 232 -2.57 -17.59 -9.47
C THR A 232 -1.88 -18.95 -9.32
N GLY A 233 -0.74 -19.02 -8.64
CA GLY A 233 -0.03 -20.28 -8.41
C GLY A 233 -0.87 -21.33 -7.65
N THR A 234 -1.68 -20.90 -6.68
CA THR A 234 -2.59 -21.79 -5.94
C THR A 234 -3.72 -22.31 -6.84
N LEU A 235 -4.28 -21.44 -7.69
CA LEU A 235 -5.33 -21.83 -8.64
C LEU A 235 -4.80 -22.80 -9.70
N VAL A 236 -3.60 -22.54 -10.24
CA VAL A 236 -2.93 -23.43 -11.21
C VAL A 236 -2.62 -24.79 -10.55
N ALA A 237 -2.13 -24.81 -9.30
CA ALA A 237 -1.89 -26.07 -8.58
C ALA A 237 -3.18 -26.86 -8.30
N ALA A 238 -4.29 -26.18 -7.98
CA ALA A 238 -5.59 -26.82 -7.81
C ALA A 238 -6.11 -27.42 -9.13
N ARG A 239 -6.03 -26.65 -10.23
CA ARG A 239 -6.38 -27.14 -11.56
C ARG A 239 -5.53 -28.33 -11.99
N LEU A 240 -4.22 -28.30 -11.72
CA LEU A 240 -3.32 -29.42 -12.04
C LEU A 240 -3.74 -30.71 -11.34
N ARG A 241 -4.09 -30.66 -10.04
CA ARG A 241 -4.62 -31.82 -9.30
C ARG A 241 -5.94 -32.32 -9.90
N LEU A 242 -6.83 -31.41 -10.28
CA LEU A 242 -8.09 -31.76 -10.93
C LEU A 242 -7.87 -32.43 -12.29
N LEU A 243 -6.98 -31.89 -13.13
CA LEU A 243 -6.70 -32.42 -14.47
C LEU A 243 -6.25 -33.89 -14.42
N ARG A 244 -5.51 -34.30 -13.38
CA ARG A 244 -5.10 -35.70 -13.19
C ARG A 244 -6.23 -36.67 -12.83
N ARG A 245 -7.35 -36.15 -12.32
CA ARG A 245 -8.54 -36.94 -11.99
C ARG A 245 -9.45 -37.12 -13.21
N LEU A 246 -9.21 -36.40 -14.30
CA LEU A 246 -9.98 -36.50 -15.53
C LEU A 246 -9.45 -37.63 -16.44
N PRO A 247 -10.29 -38.20 -17.32
CA PRO A 247 -9.85 -39.16 -18.32
C PRO A 247 -8.72 -38.59 -19.19
N ALA A 248 -7.68 -39.39 -19.41
CA ALA A 248 -6.54 -38.99 -20.23
C ALA A 248 -6.98 -38.68 -21.67
N SER A 249 -6.55 -37.51 -22.17
CA SER A 249 -6.72 -37.11 -23.56
C SER A 249 -5.55 -36.20 -23.98
N PRO A 250 -5.25 -36.06 -25.28
CA PRO A 250 -4.20 -35.16 -25.75
C PRO A 250 -4.41 -33.69 -25.34
N GLU A 251 -5.64 -33.28 -25.07
CA GLU A 251 -5.96 -31.95 -24.53
C GLU A 251 -5.60 -31.85 -23.04
N ILE A 252 -5.96 -32.86 -22.24
CA ILE A 252 -5.68 -32.90 -20.80
C ILE A 252 -4.18 -33.01 -20.55
N GLU A 253 -3.46 -33.86 -21.30
CA GLU A 253 -2.01 -34.00 -21.19
C GLU A 253 -1.27 -32.68 -21.49
N ARG A 254 -1.70 -31.95 -22.54
CA ARG A 254 -1.14 -30.63 -22.84
C ARG A 254 -1.42 -29.60 -21.75
N ALA A 255 -2.62 -29.64 -21.16
CA ALA A 255 -2.97 -28.75 -20.05
C ALA A 255 -2.16 -29.06 -18.78
N ILE A 256 -1.94 -30.34 -18.48
CA ILE A 256 -1.08 -30.78 -17.37
C ILE A 256 0.35 -30.28 -17.58
N GLU A 257 0.92 -30.44 -18.79
CA GLU A 257 2.27 -29.95 -19.11
C GLU A 257 2.37 -28.43 -18.96
N ALA A 258 1.39 -27.70 -19.48
CA ALA A 258 1.35 -26.24 -19.41
C ALA A 258 1.27 -25.74 -17.97
N ASP A 259 0.33 -26.26 -17.17
CA ASP A 259 0.14 -25.86 -15.77
C ASP A 259 1.39 -26.22 -14.92
N ARG A 260 1.99 -27.39 -15.15
CA ARG A 260 3.21 -27.81 -14.47
C ARG A 260 4.41 -26.93 -14.83
N THR A 261 4.62 -26.64 -16.12
CA THR A 261 5.70 -25.75 -16.58
C THR A 261 5.52 -24.35 -16.01
N ARG A 262 4.29 -23.83 -16.03
CA ARG A 262 3.97 -22.52 -15.47
C ARG A 262 4.27 -22.44 -13.97
N LEU A 263 3.87 -23.45 -13.19
CA LEU A 263 4.22 -23.52 -11.78
C LEU A 263 5.73 -23.53 -11.57
N PHE A 264 6.45 -24.37 -12.32
CA PHE A 264 7.90 -24.49 -12.18
C PHE A 264 8.65 -23.20 -12.55
N VAL A 265 8.29 -22.54 -13.63
CA VAL A 265 9.03 -21.37 -14.13
C VAL A 265 8.59 -20.09 -13.42
N GLU A 266 7.28 -19.88 -13.27
CA GLU A 266 6.71 -18.58 -12.85
C GLU A 266 6.28 -18.55 -11.38
N HIS A 267 5.96 -19.70 -10.78
CA HIS A 267 5.47 -19.78 -9.39
C HIS A 267 6.26 -20.80 -8.53
N PRO A 268 7.59 -20.63 -8.35
CA PRO A 268 8.42 -21.62 -7.66
C PRO A 268 7.91 -22.08 -6.27
N PRO A 269 7.38 -21.21 -5.39
CA PRO A 269 6.83 -21.65 -4.10
C PRO A 269 5.62 -22.59 -4.25
N SER A 270 4.73 -22.30 -5.20
CA SER A 270 3.57 -23.16 -5.48
C SER A 270 4.00 -24.50 -6.09
N PHE A 271 5.06 -24.52 -6.91
CA PHE A 271 5.63 -25.76 -7.42
C PHE A 271 6.21 -26.65 -6.32
N GLU A 272 6.94 -26.09 -5.35
CA GLU A 272 7.50 -26.86 -4.22
C GLU A 272 6.42 -27.50 -3.36
N ALA A 273 5.33 -26.77 -3.10
CA ALA A 273 4.16 -27.34 -2.44
C ALA A 273 3.57 -28.50 -3.24
N ALA A 274 3.52 -28.38 -4.56
CA ALA A 274 3.06 -29.43 -5.44
C ALA A 274 4.03 -30.65 -5.48
N THR A 275 5.35 -30.42 -5.42
CA THR A 275 6.36 -31.50 -5.29
C THR A 275 6.19 -32.29 -4.01
N LYS A 276 5.92 -31.63 -2.88
CA LYS A 276 5.57 -32.32 -1.61
C LYS A 276 4.30 -33.16 -1.74
N ALA A 277 3.40 -32.79 -2.64
CA ALA A 277 2.18 -33.53 -2.97
C ALA A 277 2.38 -34.56 -4.11
N GLY A 278 3.63 -34.84 -4.51
CA GLY A 278 3.98 -35.89 -5.47
C GLY A 278 4.26 -35.41 -6.91
N GLU A 279 4.36 -34.10 -7.18
CA GLU A 279 4.81 -33.62 -8.49
C GLU A 279 6.28 -33.97 -8.77
N PRO A 280 6.61 -34.59 -9.92
CA PRO A 280 7.99 -34.83 -10.28
C PRO A 280 8.71 -33.51 -10.66
N PRO A 281 9.98 -33.33 -10.28
CA PRO A 281 10.78 -32.17 -10.67
C PRO A 281 11.17 -32.21 -12.16
N PHE A 282 11.46 -31.04 -12.75
CA PHE A 282 12.05 -30.95 -14.09
C PHE A 282 13.53 -31.35 -14.09
N THR A 283 13.97 -31.90 -15.21
CA THR A 283 15.38 -32.25 -15.49
C THR A 283 15.95 -31.35 -16.59
N VAL A 284 17.29 -31.33 -16.72
CA VAL A 284 17.99 -30.54 -17.74
C VAL A 284 17.82 -31.21 -19.11
N GLY A 285 17.22 -30.51 -20.08
CA GLY A 285 17.20 -30.96 -21.48
C GLY A 285 18.51 -30.64 -22.17
N GLN A 286 19.23 -31.64 -22.68
CA GLN A 286 20.40 -31.40 -23.55
C GLN A 286 19.93 -30.96 -24.93
N GLY A 287 20.50 -29.86 -25.46
CA GLY A 287 20.18 -29.34 -26.79
C GLY A 287 20.83 -30.14 -27.94
N ALA A 288 20.01 -30.41 -28.95
CA ALA A 288 20.27 -30.84 -30.34
C ALA A 288 20.52 -32.33 -30.67
N VAL A 289 19.49 -32.92 -31.30
CA VAL A 289 19.48 -33.94 -32.39
C VAL A 289 20.52 -35.06 -32.29
N GLY A 290 20.09 -36.18 -31.74
CA GLY A 290 20.77 -37.47 -31.89
C GLY A 290 19.94 -38.55 -31.22
N GLN A 291 19.42 -39.49 -32.01
CA GLN A 291 18.70 -40.66 -31.51
C GLN A 291 19.54 -41.36 -30.43
N GLY A 292 19.02 -41.41 -29.21
CA GLY A 292 19.69 -42.06 -28.09
C GLY A 292 18.79 -42.02 -26.87
N THR A 293 18.36 -43.20 -26.44
CA THR A 293 17.37 -43.46 -25.39
C THR A 293 17.71 -42.79 -24.05
N VAL A 294 17.10 -41.64 -23.78
CA VAL A 294 16.97 -41.08 -22.41
C VAL A 294 15.71 -41.66 -21.78
N GLY A 295 15.81 -42.16 -20.55
CA GLY A 295 14.75 -42.88 -19.84
C GLY A 295 13.40 -42.17 -19.87
N LYS A 296 12.35 -42.92 -20.19
CA LYS A 296 10.95 -42.47 -20.14
C LYS A 296 10.63 -41.93 -18.73
N GLY A 297 10.29 -40.65 -18.61
CA GLY A 297 9.43 -40.20 -17.50
C GLY A 297 9.62 -38.77 -16.98
N ALA A 298 10.82 -38.19 -17.00
CA ALA A 298 11.04 -36.86 -16.43
C ALA A 298 10.93 -35.75 -17.49
N PRO A 299 10.14 -34.69 -17.26
CA PRO A 299 10.06 -33.58 -18.20
C PRO A 299 11.37 -32.78 -18.23
N THR A 300 11.71 -32.29 -19.40
CA THR A 300 12.93 -31.50 -19.64
C THR A 300 12.58 -30.04 -19.89
N LEU A 301 13.39 -29.13 -19.37
CA LEU A 301 13.29 -27.70 -19.65
C LEU A 301 14.52 -27.24 -20.46
N ASP A 302 14.28 -26.36 -21.43
CA ASP A 302 15.34 -25.76 -22.25
C ASP A 302 16.09 -24.64 -21.51
N ALA A 303 17.17 -24.16 -22.12
CA ALA A 303 17.98 -23.08 -21.55
C ALA A 303 17.17 -21.82 -21.23
N GLU A 304 16.17 -21.48 -22.05
CA GLU A 304 15.33 -20.29 -21.85
C GLU A 304 14.43 -20.44 -20.62
N GLY A 305 13.78 -21.59 -20.45
CA GLY A 305 12.94 -21.87 -19.30
C GLY A 305 13.74 -21.84 -17.99
N TRP A 306 14.95 -22.40 -17.99
CA TRP A 306 15.84 -22.34 -16.83
C TRP A 306 16.26 -20.91 -16.47
N LEU A 307 16.56 -20.06 -17.46
CA LEU A 307 16.87 -18.65 -17.23
C LEU A 307 15.65 -17.87 -16.71
N LYS A 308 14.44 -18.14 -17.22
CA LYS A 308 13.20 -17.55 -16.68
C LYS A 308 12.94 -17.96 -15.23
N ARG A 309 13.17 -19.23 -14.90
CA ARG A 309 13.07 -19.72 -13.52
C ARG A 309 14.10 -19.03 -12.62
N ALA A 310 15.35 -18.88 -13.08
CA ALA A 310 16.37 -18.16 -12.34
C ALA A 310 15.95 -16.71 -12.05
N ASP A 311 15.33 -16.03 -13.03
CA ASP A 311 14.83 -14.68 -12.89
C ASP A 311 13.69 -14.56 -11.84
N ALA A 312 12.75 -15.51 -11.88
CA ALA A 312 11.66 -15.61 -10.90
C ALA A 312 12.20 -15.85 -9.47
N LEU A 313 13.13 -16.79 -9.32
CA LEU A 313 13.79 -17.09 -8.04
C LEU A 313 14.60 -15.91 -7.50
N ALA A 314 15.34 -15.21 -8.37
CA ALA A 314 16.09 -14.02 -8.01
C ALA A 314 15.17 -12.87 -7.54
N THR A 315 13.99 -12.75 -8.15
CA THR A 315 12.97 -11.76 -7.73
C THR A 315 12.41 -12.08 -6.35
N LEU A 316 12.36 -13.36 -5.98
CA LEU A 316 12.02 -13.84 -4.63
C LEU A 316 13.21 -13.80 -3.66
N ALA A 317 14.35 -13.21 -4.04
CA ALA A 317 15.60 -13.18 -3.28
C ALA A 317 16.18 -14.57 -2.91
N ARG A 318 15.83 -15.62 -3.68
CA ARG A 318 16.35 -16.99 -3.53
C ARG A 318 17.59 -17.19 -4.39
N VAL A 319 18.72 -16.65 -3.96
CA VAL A 319 19.95 -16.55 -4.76
C VAL A 319 20.54 -17.90 -5.09
N GLU A 320 20.58 -18.80 -4.12
CA GLU A 320 21.15 -20.15 -4.27
C GLU A 320 20.34 -20.95 -5.30
N ASP A 321 19.02 -20.89 -5.21
CA ASP A 321 18.13 -21.57 -6.17
C ASP A 321 18.21 -20.95 -7.56
N ALA A 322 18.31 -19.61 -7.64
CA ALA A 322 18.54 -18.93 -8.91
C ALA A 322 19.88 -19.35 -9.52
N GLN A 323 20.93 -19.51 -8.70
CA GLN A 323 22.23 -19.99 -9.16
C GLN A 323 22.16 -21.42 -9.70
N HIS A 324 21.47 -22.32 -9.01
CA HIS A 324 21.23 -23.68 -9.51
C HIS A 324 20.48 -23.68 -10.85
N ALA A 325 19.46 -22.82 -11.00
CA ALA A 325 18.74 -22.68 -12.26
C ALA A 325 19.62 -22.12 -13.39
N ILE A 326 20.55 -21.21 -13.07
CA ILE A 326 21.54 -20.69 -14.03
C ILE A 326 22.52 -21.78 -14.48
N ASP A 327 22.99 -22.62 -13.55
CA ASP A 327 23.90 -23.73 -13.87
C ASP A 327 23.18 -24.82 -14.69
N ALA A 328 21.90 -25.05 -14.43
CA ALA A 328 21.03 -25.88 -15.26
C ALA A 328 20.86 -25.29 -16.68
N ALA A 329 20.66 -23.97 -16.80
CA ALA A 329 20.60 -23.31 -18.10
C ALA A 329 21.90 -23.46 -18.90
N ALA A 330 23.06 -23.33 -18.24
CA ALA A 330 24.37 -23.57 -18.86
C ALA A 330 24.48 -25.00 -19.38
N SER A 331 24.05 -25.97 -18.58
CA SER A 331 24.01 -27.39 -18.95
C SER A 331 23.03 -27.69 -20.09
N ALA A 332 21.96 -26.89 -20.21
CA ALA A 332 21.00 -26.93 -21.32
C ALA A 332 21.46 -26.16 -22.58
N GLY A 333 22.70 -25.67 -22.62
CA GLY A 333 23.28 -24.99 -23.79
C GLY A 333 23.19 -23.46 -23.79
N ALA A 334 22.86 -22.82 -22.67
CA ALA A 334 22.96 -21.36 -22.57
C ALA A 334 24.41 -20.89 -22.78
N SER A 335 24.61 -19.86 -23.61
CA SER A 335 25.94 -19.34 -23.87
C SER A 335 26.57 -18.68 -22.64
N LYS A 336 27.91 -18.68 -22.56
CA LYS A 336 28.67 -18.11 -21.43
C LYS A 336 28.24 -16.67 -21.08
N LYS A 337 27.98 -15.84 -22.10
CA LYS A 337 27.53 -14.46 -21.91
C LYS A 337 26.13 -14.36 -21.27
N ARG A 338 25.20 -15.24 -21.65
CA ARG A 338 23.85 -15.29 -21.04
C ARG A 338 23.92 -15.76 -19.59
N VAL A 339 24.75 -16.75 -19.31
CA VAL A 339 24.99 -17.27 -17.95
C VAL A 339 25.59 -16.20 -17.05
N ALA A 340 26.63 -15.48 -17.51
CA ALA A 340 27.27 -14.42 -16.76
C ALA A 340 26.30 -13.26 -16.46
N ARG A 341 25.52 -12.82 -17.46
CA ARG A 341 24.49 -11.78 -17.28
C ARG A 341 23.41 -12.23 -16.29
N ALA A 342 22.90 -13.45 -16.41
CA ALA A 342 21.90 -13.98 -15.48
C ALA A 342 22.42 -14.01 -14.04
N ARG A 343 23.67 -14.43 -13.81
CA ARG A 343 24.31 -14.43 -12.49
C ARG A 343 24.45 -13.01 -11.92
N GLY A 344 24.95 -12.06 -12.72
CA GLY A 344 25.08 -10.66 -12.31
C GLY A 344 23.74 -10.02 -11.95
N HIS A 345 22.71 -10.23 -12.77
CA HIS A 345 21.37 -9.69 -12.54
C HIS A 345 20.66 -10.37 -11.37
N ALA A 346 20.84 -11.67 -11.16
CA ALA A 346 20.28 -12.38 -10.02
C ALA A 346 20.82 -11.83 -8.69
N LEU A 347 22.15 -11.65 -8.60
CA LEU A 347 22.80 -11.06 -7.43
C LEU A 347 22.36 -9.60 -7.20
N TRP A 348 22.19 -8.83 -8.27
CA TRP A 348 21.68 -7.46 -8.20
C TRP A 348 20.25 -7.40 -7.65
N LYS A 349 19.34 -8.22 -8.16
CA LYS A 349 17.94 -8.29 -7.72
C LYS A 349 17.82 -8.72 -6.26
N ALA A 350 18.65 -9.67 -5.84
CA ALA A 350 18.74 -10.10 -4.45
C ALA A 350 19.48 -9.11 -3.53
N ARG A 351 19.86 -7.92 -4.04
CA ARG A 351 20.54 -6.86 -3.28
C ARG A 351 21.91 -7.27 -2.72
N SER A 352 22.52 -8.33 -3.25
CA SER A 352 23.86 -8.79 -2.90
C SER A 352 24.93 -7.99 -3.66
N TYR A 353 24.95 -6.67 -3.46
CA TYR A 353 25.65 -5.71 -4.32
C TYR A 353 27.18 -5.94 -4.40
N ALA A 354 27.81 -6.30 -3.29
CA ALA A 354 29.25 -6.60 -3.25
C ALA A 354 29.64 -7.78 -4.17
N LYS A 355 28.75 -8.79 -4.31
CA LYS A 355 28.93 -9.91 -5.24
C LYS A 355 28.44 -9.57 -6.65
N ALA A 356 27.40 -8.75 -6.78
CA ALA A 356 26.85 -8.36 -8.07
C ALA A 356 27.83 -7.51 -8.89
N ALA A 357 28.55 -6.58 -8.26
CA ALA A 357 29.48 -5.69 -8.94
C ALA A 357 30.55 -6.42 -9.79
N PRO A 358 31.33 -7.39 -9.26
CA PRO A 358 32.27 -8.16 -10.07
C PRO A 358 31.59 -9.05 -11.12
N ALA A 359 30.46 -9.69 -10.81
CA ALA A 359 29.74 -10.54 -11.76
C ALA A 359 29.18 -9.76 -12.97
N LEU A 360 28.68 -8.55 -12.74
CA LEU A 360 28.21 -7.66 -13.80
C LEU A 360 29.35 -7.09 -14.65
N ARG A 361 30.54 -6.85 -14.06
CA ARG A 361 31.73 -6.49 -14.84
C ARG A 361 32.17 -7.62 -15.76
N GLU A 362 32.12 -8.87 -15.28
CA GLU A 362 32.40 -10.04 -16.11
C GLU A 362 31.38 -10.16 -17.25
N ALA A 363 30.08 -10.03 -16.96
CA ALA A 363 29.02 -10.06 -17.98
C ALA A 363 29.23 -8.99 -19.05
N SER A 364 29.54 -7.75 -18.64
CA SER A 364 29.85 -6.64 -19.54
C SER A 364 31.05 -6.93 -20.45
N ALA A 365 32.09 -7.59 -19.93
CA ALA A 365 33.29 -7.92 -20.72
C ALA A 365 33.05 -9.01 -21.79
N LEU A 366 31.99 -9.81 -21.65
CA LEU A 366 31.66 -10.93 -22.55
C LEU A 366 30.65 -10.56 -23.65
N GLU A 367 30.14 -9.33 -23.66
CA GLU A 367 29.09 -8.88 -24.57
C GLU A 367 29.51 -7.58 -25.28
N GLN A 368 28.79 -7.21 -26.34
CA GLN A 368 28.94 -5.91 -27.02
C GLN A 368 27.59 -5.21 -27.15
N GLY A 369 27.62 -3.91 -27.44
CA GLY A 369 26.41 -3.10 -27.61
C GLY A 369 25.76 -2.71 -26.28
N GLU A 370 24.46 -2.41 -26.32
CA GLU A 370 23.72 -1.84 -25.19
C GLU A 370 23.71 -2.74 -23.95
N ASP A 371 23.65 -4.06 -24.11
CA ASP A 371 23.66 -5.01 -22.98
C ASP A 371 24.97 -4.91 -22.17
N ALA A 372 26.11 -4.80 -22.85
CA ALA A 372 27.41 -4.63 -22.20
C ALA A 372 27.51 -3.30 -21.45
N ILE A 373 26.91 -2.23 -22.01
CA ILE A 373 26.87 -0.90 -21.38
C ILE A 373 25.95 -0.92 -20.16
N GLU A 374 24.79 -1.59 -20.24
CA GLU A 374 23.87 -1.79 -19.12
C GLU A 374 24.55 -2.54 -17.97
N ASP A 375 25.26 -3.63 -18.27
CA ASP A 375 25.92 -4.43 -17.25
C ASP A 375 27.07 -3.65 -16.57
N ALA A 376 27.85 -2.87 -17.33
CA ALA A 376 28.86 -1.98 -16.75
C ALA A 376 28.23 -0.90 -15.86
N PHE A 377 27.10 -0.32 -16.29
CA PHE A 377 26.36 0.66 -15.51
C PHE A 377 25.81 0.05 -14.22
N LEU A 378 25.19 -1.12 -14.28
CA LEU A 378 24.70 -1.84 -13.11
C LEU A 378 25.84 -2.25 -12.18
N ALA A 379 27.02 -2.59 -12.71
CA ALA A 379 28.20 -2.86 -11.90
C ALA A 379 28.66 -1.62 -11.11
N ALA A 380 28.70 -0.44 -11.75
CA ALA A 380 29.00 0.82 -11.07
C ALA A 380 27.94 1.16 -9.99
N ARG A 381 26.65 0.92 -10.28
CA ARG A 381 25.57 1.04 -9.29
C ARG A 381 25.74 0.07 -8.12
N ALA A 382 26.09 -1.18 -8.39
CA ALA A 382 26.31 -2.18 -7.36
C ALA A 382 27.50 -1.80 -6.48
N THR A 383 28.55 -1.22 -7.06
CA THR A 383 29.73 -0.73 -6.34
C THR A 383 29.36 0.38 -5.34
N SER A 384 28.61 1.39 -5.78
CA SER A 384 28.10 2.44 -4.88
C SER A 384 27.17 1.87 -3.80
N ARG A 385 26.28 0.94 -4.17
CA ARG A 385 25.37 0.30 -3.21
C ARG A 385 26.07 -0.63 -2.21
N ALA A 386 27.28 -1.07 -2.51
CA ALA A 386 28.16 -1.79 -1.59
C ALA A 386 28.96 -0.84 -0.67
N GLY A 387 28.82 0.48 -0.84
CA GLY A 387 29.46 1.50 0.01
C GLY A 387 30.77 2.07 -0.57
N ASP A 388 31.19 1.67 -1.77
CA ASP A 388 32.39 2.18 -2.42
C ASP A 388 32.03 3.24 -3.47
N ASP A 389 31.70 4.44 -2.99
CA ASP A 389 31.30 5.54 -3.86
C ASP A 389 32.46 6.10 -4.69
N ASP A 390 33.70 6.01 -4.21
CA ASP A 390 34.88 6.48 -4.96
C ASP A 390 35.12 5.62 -6.21
N ALA A 391 35.11 4.29 -6.07
CA ALA A 391 35.22 3.39 -7.22
C ALA A 391 34.00 3.52 -8.15
N ALA A 392 32.79 3.71 -7.60
CA ALA A 392 31.59 3.90 -8.40
C ALA A 392 31.64 5.21 -9.22
N ILE A 393 32.06 6.33 -8.62
CA ILE A 393 32.25 7.61 -9.31
C ILE A 393 33.23 7.44 -10.49
N ALA A 394 34.38 6.80 -10.25
CA ALA A 394 35.37 6.54 -11.29
C ALA A 394 34.80 5.68 -12.43
N ALA A 395 34.06 4.61 -12.09
CA ALA A 395 33.43 3.73 -13.06
C ALA A 395 32.36 4.46 -13.90
N TYR A 396 31.53 5.29 -13.28
CA TYR A 396 30.54 6.10 -13.99
C TYR A 396 31.18 7.10 -14.94
N GLU A 397 32.22 7.81 -14.51
CA GLU A 397 32.93 8.78 -15.36
C GLU A 397 33.60 8.11 -16.54
N ALA A 398 34.21 6.94 -16.33
CA ALA A 398 34.77 6.13 -17.40
C ALA A 398 33.69 5.68 -18.40
N LEU A 399 32.53 5.21 -17.91
CA LEU A 399 31.42 4.78 -18.75
C LEU A 399 30.85 5.93 -19.58
N ALA A 400 30.60 7.08 -18.94
CA ALA A 400 30.07 8.27 -19.60
C ALA A 400 31.04 8.84 -20.65
N LYS A 401 32.35 8.81 -20.37
CA LYS A 401 33.38 9.21 -21.32
C LYS A 401 33.45 8.27 -22.53
N LYS A 402 33.36 6.95 -22.29
CA LYS A 402 33.46 5.93 -23.35
C LYS A 402 32.20 5.85 -24.22
N HIS A 403 31.03 6.09 -23.63
CA HIS A 403 29.73 5.94 -24.30
C HIS A 403 28.82 7.18 -24.17
N PRO A 404 29.26 8.38 -24.61
CA PRO A 404 28.55 9.64 -24.39
C PRO A 404 27.20 9.75 -25.11
N GLY A 405 26.93 8.91 -26.11
CA GLY A 405 25.65 8.84 -26.83
C GLY A 405 24.66 7.80 -26.30
N SER A 406 25.09 6.92 -25.39
CA SER A 406 24.23 5.88 -24.81
C SER A 406 23.37 6.46 -23.68
N ARG A 407 22.18 5.85 -23.44
CA ARG A 407 21.33 6.25 -22.30
C ARG A 407 22.06 6.14 -20.97
N PHE A 408 22.84 5.08 -20.81
CA PHE A 408 23.58 4.76 -19.60
C PHE A 408 24.80 5.66 -19.39
N GLY A 409 25.47 6.12 -20.45
CA GLY A 409 26.54 7.10 -20.33
C GLY A 409 26.01 8.43 -19.78
N GLY A 410 24.84 8.85 -20.25
CA GLY A 410 24.11 10.01 -19.73
C GLY A 410 23.75 9.88 -18.25
N GLU A 411 23.13 8.75 -17.88
CA GLU A 411 22.79 8.46 -16.48
C GLU A 411 24.03 8.33 -15.58
N ALA A 412 25.11 7.74 -16.09
CA ALA A 412 26.32 7.49 -15.34
C ALA A 412 26.93 8.78 -14.79
N ALA A 413 27.20 9.81 -15.60
CA ALA A 413 27.80 11.01 -15.01
C ALA A 413 26.82 11.99 -14.38
N TYR A 414 25.50 11.85 -14.57
CA TYR A 414 24.56 12.39 -13.60
C TYR A 414 24.81 11.76 -12.21
N LEU A 415 24.88 10.43 -12.12
CA LEU A 415 25.11 9.72 -10.87
C LEU A 415 26.50 10.01 -10.27
N ALA A 416 27.54 10.17 -11.09
CA ALA A 416 28.87 10.58 -10.62
C ALA A 416 28.87 11.98 -9.98
N ALA A 417 28.11 12.93 -10.55
CA ALA A 417 27.91 14.24 -9.94
C ALA A 417 27.05 14.16 -8.67
N HIS A 418 26.01 13.34 -8.71
CA HIS A 418 25.08 13.15 -7.60
C HIS A 418 25.74 12.51 -6.38
N LEU A 419 26.62 11.51 -6.54
CA LEU A 419 27.34 10.90 -5.41
C LEU A 419 28.27 11.90 -4.70
N ARG A 420 28.95 12.77 -5.46
CA ARG A 420 29.75 13.87 -4.86
C ARG A 420 28.88 14.83 -4.05
N TRP A 421 27.69 15.12 -4.56
CA TRP A 421 26.70 15.95 -3.88
C TRP A 421 26.17 15.28 -2.60
N LEU A 422 25.90 13.98 -2.64
CA LEU A 422 25.50 13.21 -1.45
C LEU A 422 26.59 13.18 -0.39
N ARG A 423 27.87 13.12 -0.77
CA ARG A 423 28.99 13.16 0.17
C ARG A 423 29.30 14.56 0.72
N GLY A 424 28.52 15.59 0.37
CA GLY A 424 28.77 16.97 0.78
C GLY A 424 30.03 17.58 0.17
N SER A 425 30.60 16.97 -0.88
CA SER A 425 31.75 17.49 -1.61
C SER A 425 31.32 18.61 -2.57
N TRP A 426 30.82 19.72 -2.01
CA TRP A 426 30.05 20.73 -2.73
C TRP A 426 30.76 21.32 -3.95
N LYS A 427 32.05 21.64 -3.81
CA LYS A 427 32.86 22.20 -4.90
C LYS A 427 32.96 21.24 -6.08
N ASP A 428 33.26 19.97 -5.81
CA ASP A 428 33.42 18.95 -6.84
C ASP A 428 32.06 18.57 -7.45
N ALA A 429 31.01 18.56 -6.64
CA ALA A 429 29.64 18.36 -7.10
C ALA A 429 29.19 19.46 -8.08
N ILE A 430 29.45 20.73 -7.75
CA ILE A 430 29.16 21.87 -8.65
C ILE A 430 29.88 21.68 -9.99
N ALA A 431 31.19 21.39 -9.95
CA ALA A 431 31.99 21.20 -11.16
C ALA A 431 31.50 20.00 -11.99
N ALA A 432 31.10 18.89 -11.34
CA ALA A 432 30.57 17.72 -12.01
C ALA A 432 29.18 17.98 -12.64
N PHE A 433 28.28 18.70 -11.95
CA PHE A 433 27.00 19.10 -12.52
C PHE A 433 27.18 20.09 -13.68
N ASP A 434 28.13 21.02 -13.60
CA ASP A 434 28.45 21.92 -14.71
C ASP A 434 28.90 21.14 -15.96
N ARG A 435 29.77 20.14 -15.80
CA ARG A 435 30.15 19.24 -16.90
C ARG A 435 28.97 18.45 -17.45
N TYR A 436 28.11 17.91 -16.58
CA TYR A 436 26.91 17.16 -17.00
C TYR A 436 25.95 18.05 -17.80
N LEU A 437 25.66 19.26 -17.31
CA LEU A 437 24.73 20.20 -17.94
C LEU A 437 25.27 20.80 -19.25
N ALA A 438 26.59 20.90 -19.40
CA ALA A 438 27.24 21.32 -20.65
C ALA A 438 27.44 20.14 -21.64
N GLY A 439 27.34 18.90 -21.17
CA GLY A 439 27.57 17.70 -21.96
C GLY A 439 26.48 17.41 -23.00
N PRO A 440 26.75 16.52 -23.97
CA PRO A 440 25.79 16.19 -25.03
C PRO A 440 24.47 15.58 -24.52
N TRP A 441 24.45 15.10 -23.28
CA TRP A 441 23.36 14.35 -22.67
C TRP A 441 22.27 15.27 -22.14
N ALA A 442 22.62 16.52 -21.82
CA ALA A 442 21.67 17.50 -21.27
C ALA A 442 20.53 17.87 -22.25
N ARG A 443 20.70 17.55 -23.54
CA ARG A 443 19.71 17.75 -24.60
C ARG A 443 18.88 16.49 -24.91
N ALA A 444 19.26 15.34 -24.36
CA ALA A 444 18.60 14.09 -24.66
C ALA A 444 17.20 14.02 -24.01
N PRO A 445 16.12 13.67 -24.74
CA PRO A 445 14.77 13.66 -24.19
C PRO A 445 14.59 12.76 -22.96
N HIS A 446 15.29 11.64 -22.89
CA HIS A 446 15.26 10.71 -21.76
C HIS A 446 16.01 11.22 -20.52
N GLN A 447 16.83 12.27 -20.65
CA GLN A 447 17.59 12.88 -19.54
C GLN A 447 16.87 14.09 -18.92
N LYS A 448 15.69 14.50 -19.41
CA LYS A 448 14.97 15.71 -18.95
C LYS A 448 14.84 15.79 -17.42
N VAL A 449 14.52 14.66 -16.78
CA VAL A 449 14.41 14.58 -15.31
C VAL A 449 15.77 14.79 -14.64
N ASN A 450 16.81 14.08 -15.08
CA ASN A 450 18.17 14.21 -14.54
C ASN A 450 18.74 15.62 -14.74
N VAL A 451 18.43 16.28 -15.86
CA VAL A 451 18.82 17.69 -16.12
C VAL A 451 18.16 18.64 -15.14
N ARG A 452 16.85 18.47 -14.89
CA ARG A 452 16.14 19.26 -13.89
C ARG A 452 16.73 19.05 -12.50
N GLU A 453 16.95 17.79 -12.10
CA GLU A 453 17.52 17.45 -10.80
C GLU A 453 18.97 17.93 -10.65
N ALA A 454 19.79 17.87 -11.71
CA ALA A 454 21.15 18.38 -11.71
C ALA A 454 21.21 19.89 -11.46
N ARG A 455 20.35 20.68 -12.12
CA ARG A 455 20.28 22.13 -11.88
C ARG A 455 19.89 22.46 -10.44
N ARG A 456 18.91 21.73 -9.92
CA ARG A 456 18.43 21.88 -8.54
C ARG A 456 19.49 21.48 -7.51
N ALA A 457 20.09 20.30 -7.66
CA ALA A 457 21.14 19.81 -6.78
C ALA A 457 22.38 20.72 -6.79
N ARG A 458 22.77 21.22 -7.98
CA ARG A 458 23.81 22.23 -8.12
C ARG A 458 23.48 23.52 -7.35
N ALA A 459 22.25 24.00 -7.41
CA ALA A 459 21.82 25.18 -6.66
C ALA A 459 21.90 24.98 -5.14
N ILE A 460 21.51 23.80 -4.64
CA ILE A 460 21.69 23.41 -3.24
C ILE A 460 23.19 23.35 -2.89
N ALA A 461 24.04 22.82 -3.76
CA ALA A 461 25.50 22.79 -3.54
C ALA A 461 26.11 24.20 -3.46
N LEU A 462 25.62 25.16 -4.27
CA LEU A 462 26.00 26.57 -4.16
C LEU A 462 25.59 27.15 -2.80
N LEU A 463 24.36 26.86 -2.36
CA LEU A 463 23.83 27.33 -1.07
C LEU A 463 24.65 26.79 0.12
N GLU A 464 24.98 25.50 0.10
CA GLU A 464 25.72 24.82 1.17
C GLU A 464 27.24 25.10 1.14
N SER A 465 27.79 25.53 -0.01
CA SER A 465 29.19 26.00 -0.11
C SER A 465 29.38 27.47 0.27
N GLY A 466 28.35 28.13 0.84
CA GLY A 466 28.40 29.54 1.23
C GLY A 466 28.25 30.54 0.08
N ARG A 467 27.99 30.07 -1.15
CA ARG A 467 27.80 30.91 -2.34
C ARG A 467 26.34 31.33 -2.50
N ALA A 468 25.78 31.93 -1.46
CA ALA A 468 24.35 32.26 -1.35
C ALA A 468 23.85 33.16 -2.51
N ALA A 469 24.64 34.14 -2.95
CA ALA A 469 24.27 35.01 -4.08
C ALA A 469 24.14 34.24 -5.40
N ASP A 470 25.02 33.28 -5.66
CA ASP A 470 24.98 32.45 -6.87
C ASP A 470 23.82 31.45 -6.82
N ALA A 471 23.57 30.89 -5.63
CA ALA A 471 22.42 30.04 -5.38
C ALA A 471 21.11 30.80 -5.64
N ARG A 472 20.97 32.01 -5.08
CA ARG A 472 19.79 32.89 -5.29
C ARG A 472 19.53 33.12 -6.77
N ARG A 473 20.54 33.53 -7.54
CA ARG A 473 20.37 33.75 -9.00
C ARG A 473 19.95 32.48 -9.74
N THR A 474 20.54 31.34 -9.39
CA THR A 474 20.21 30.05 -10.03
C THR A 474 18.79 29.60 -9.69
N LEU A 475 18.39 29.74 -8.42
CA LEU A 475 17.06 29.34 -7.93
C LEU A 475 15.97 30.25 -8.48
N HIS A 476 16.21 31.56 -8.55
CA HIS A 476 15.31 32.52 -9.17
C HIS A 476 15.03 32.16 -10.64
N ALA A 477 16.09 31.89 -11.41
CA ALA A 477 15.95 31.47 -12.81
C ALA A 477 15.22 30.12 -12.96
N LEU A 478 15.43 29.19 -12.02
CA LEU A 478 14.69 27.92 -12.01
C LEU A 478 13.20 28.13 -11.70
N ALA A 479 12.86 28.93 -10.69
CA ALA A 479 11.49 29.21 -10.31
C ALA A 479 10.71 29.97 -11.40
N GLY A 480 11.37 30.89 -12.11
CA GLY A 480 10.78 31.66 -13.20
C GLY A 480 10.74 30.98 -14.57
N GLY A 481 11.36 29.80 -14.71
CA GLY A 481 11.41 29.09 -16.00
C GLY A 481 10.21 28.16 -16.24
N ASP A 482 10.06 27.73 -17.50
CA ASP A 482 8.94 26.88 -17.95
C ASP A 482 8.86 25.52 -17.23
N VAL A 483 9.97 25.05 -16.65
CA VAL A 483 10.08 23.73 -16.01
C VAL A 483 9.10 23.55 -14.84
N TYR A 484 8.79 24.63 -14.12
CA TYR A 484 7.85 24.63 -13.00
C TYR A 484 6.66 25.57 -13.27
N ALA A 485 6.38 25.90 -14.54
CA ALA A 485 5.30 26.82 -14.94
C ALA A 485 3.90 26.29 -14.55
N ASP A 486 3.70 24.98 -14.67
CA ASP A 486 2.39 24.35 -14.47
C ASP A 486 2.21 23.71 -13.09
N ASP A 487 3.25 23.73 -12.23
CA ASP A 487 3.20 23.18 -10.87
C ASP A 487 3.62 24.23 -9.83
N ALA A 488 2.62 24.91 -9.28
CA ALA A 488 2.80 25.92 -8.25
C ALA A 488 3.48 25.37 -6.99
N THR A 489 3.25 24.09 -6.64
CA THR A 489 3.87 23.48 -5.45
C THR A 489 5.34 23.21 -5.71
N ALA A 490 5.70 22.61 -6.85
CA ALA A 490 7.10 22.40 -7.21
C ALA A 490 7.86 23.72 -7.35
N ARG A 491 7.24 24.77 -7.93
CA ARG A 491 7.81 26.12 -7.96
C ARG A 491 8.04 26.66 -6.56
N GLY A 492 7.04 26.59 -5.68
CA GLY A 492 7.14 27.05 -4.30
C GLY A 492 8.28 26.39 -3.52
N ARG A 493 8.63 25.13 -3.83
CA ARG A 493 9.80 24.45 -3.23
C ARG A 493 11.13 25.03 -3.70
N ILE A 494 11.22 25.47 -4.94
CA ILE A 494 12.40 26.20 -5.45
C ILE A 494 12.47 27.59 -4.81
N GLU A 495 11.34 28.28 -4.70
CA GLU A 495 11.24 29.58 -4.03
C GLU A 495 11.59 29.49 -2.53
N LEU A 496 11.30 28.37 -1.85
CA LEU A 496 11.73 28.12 -0.46
C LEU A 496 13.26 28.06 -0.34
N LEU A 497 13.93 27.38 -1.28
CA LEU A 497 15.39 27.35 -1.35
C LEU A 497 15.95 28.74 -1.70
N GLU A 498 15.28 29.49 -2.59
CA GLU A 498 15.67 30.86 -2.94
C GLU A 498 15.58 31.77 -1.70
N ALA A 499 14.48 31.70 -0.94
CA ALA A 499 14.32 32.44 0.32
C ALA A 499 15.44 32.11 1.33
N SER A 500 15.85 30.84 1.39
CA SER A 500 16.98 30.42 2.22
C SER A 500 18.32 30.98 1.72
N ALA A 501 18.50 31.11 0.40
CA ALA A 501 19.65 31.79 -0.17
C ALA A 501 19.64 33.30 0.12
N VAL A 502 18.47 33.94 0.11
CA VAL A 502 18.29 35.34 0.52
C VAL A 502 18.65 35.51 2.00
N GLU A 503 18.13 34.66 2.88
CA GLU A 503 18.44 34.66 4.32
C GLU A 503 19.96 34.55 4.55
N ARG A 504 20.61 33.57 3.93
CA ARG A 504 22.06 33.34 4.08
C ARG A 504 22.93 34.40 3.40
N SER A 505 22.37 35.23 2.52
CA SER A 505 23.07 36.38 1.96
C SER A 505 23.07 37.61 2.87
N GLY A 506 22.33 37.56 3.99
CA GLY A 506 22.24 38.63 4.98
C GLY A 506 21.06 39.58 4.79
N ASP A 507 20.27 39.42 3.73
CA ASP A 507 19.08 40.23 3.45
C ASP A 507 17.86 39.74 4.25
N ARG A 508 17.86 40.04 5.56
CA ARG A 508 16.80 39.62 6.49
C ARG A 508 15.40 40.07 6.06
N ALA A 509 15.27 41.32 5.59
CA ALA A 509 13.98 41.89 5.23
C ALA A 509 13.37 41.16 4.01
N ALA A 510 14.16 40.91 2.97
CA ALA A 510 13.68 40.16 1.81
C ALA A 510 13.39 38.70 2.15
N ALA A 511 14.17 38.07 3.04
CA ALA A 511 13.90 36.71 3.50
C ALA A 511 12.54 36.61 4.22
N ILE A 512 12.26 37.53 5.15
CA ILE A 512 10.97 37.60 5.85
C ILE A 512 9.82 37.76 4.85
N ALA A 513 9.95 38.68 3.89
CA ALA A 513 8.93 38.90 2.87
C ALA A 513 8.69 37.65 2.01
N ALA A 514 9.76 36.93 1.64
CA ALA A 514 9.68 35.71 0.86
C ALA A 514 8.98 34.57 1.63
N TYR A 515 9.36 34.32 2.88
CA TYR A 515 8.72 33.29 3.72
C TYR A 515 7.25 33.64 4.02
N ALA A 516 6.95 34.89 4.36
CA ALA A 516 5.57 35.33 4.58
C ALA A 516 4.69 35.14 3.33
N ARG A 517 5.24 35.40 2.13
CA ARG A 517 4.54 35.13 0.87
C ARG A 517 4.29 33.63 0.67
N LEU A 518 5.29 32.77 0.88
CA LEU A 518 5.15 31.32 0.75
C LEU A 518 4.06 30.77 1.68
N SER A 519 4.07 31.21 2.95
CA SER A 519 3.06 30.86 3.95
C SER A 519 1.64 31.25 3.50
N ARG A 520 1.48 32.46 2.95
CA ARG A 520 0.18 32.96 2.47
C ARG A 520 -0.32 32.25 1.22
N VAL A 521 0.56 31.91 0.27
CA VAL A 521 0.20 31.31 -1.02
C VAL A 521 -0.02 29.80 -0.92
N HIS A 522 0.65 29.12 0.02
CA HIS A 522 0.59 27.67 0.17
C HIS A 522 0.12 27.21 1.56
N PRO A 523 -1.01 27.74 2.07
CA PRO A 523 -1.41 27.55 3.46
C PRO A 523 -1.60 26.06 3.81
N PHE A 524 -1.26 25.72 5.06
CA PHE A 524 -1.41 24.37 5.64
C PHE A 524 -0.58 23.28 4.93
N GLY A 525 0.30 23.63 3.98
CA GLY A 525 1.20 22.71 3.30
C GLY A 525 2.60 22.67 3.91
N TRP A 526 3.47 21.83 3.32
CA TRP A 526 4.91 21.79 3.64
C TRP A 526 5.58 23.16 3.54
N LEU A 527 5.26 23.92 2.49
CA LEU A 527 5.83 25.25 2.25
C LEU A 527 5.45 26.24 3.36
N ASP A 528 4.20 26.16 3.84
CA ASP A 528 3.73 26.97 4.95
C ASP A 528 4.39 26.56 6.28
N LEU A 529 4.47 25.25 6.55
CA LEU A 529 5.18 24.72 7.71
C LEU A 529 6.65 25.17 7.75
N ALA A 530 7.38 25.02 6.65
CA ALA A 530 8.79 25.41 6.56
C ALA A 530 8.97 26.93 6.67
N ALA A 531 8.14 27.71 5.96
CA ALA A 531 8.20 29.17 6.00
C ALA A 531 7.91 29.73 7.40
N ARG A 532 6.93 29.18 8.12
CA ARG A 532 6.61 29.58 9.51
C ARG A 532 7.75 29.25 10.46
N ALA A 533 8.37 28.08 10.33
CA ALA A 533 9.54 27.72 11.12
C ALA A 533 10.69 28.72 10.91
N ARG A 534 10.91 29.15 9.66
CA ARG A 534 11.90 30.17 9.30
C ARG A 534 11.56 31.55 9.87
N LEU A 535 10.30 31.99 9.75
CA LEU A 535 9.83 33.26 10.33
C LEU A 535 10.02 33.29 11.85
N LEU A 536 9.61 32.23 12.55
CA LEU A 536 9.78 32.11 14.00
C LEU A 536 11.26 32.20 14.39
N HIS A 537 12.14 31.51 13.66
CA HIS A 537 13.58 31.56 13.88
C HIS A 537 14.17 32.97 13.66
N LEU A 538 13.61 33.72 12.70
CA LEU A 538 13.98 35.11 12.46
C LEU A 538 13.39 36.08 13.49
N GLY A 539 12.64 35.62 14.48
CA GLY A 539 11.99 36.44 15.50
C GLY A 539 10.70 37.10 15.03
N GLU A 540 10.14 36.66 13.90
CA GLU A 540 8.88 37.19 13.37
C GLU A 540 7.69 36.35 13.86
N PRO A 541 6.61 37.00 14.33
CA PRO A 541 5.41 36.27 14.72
C PRO A 541 4.77 35.64 13.48
N SER A 542 4.39 34.36 13.60
CA SER A 542 3.56 33.68 12.60
C SER A 542 2.09 33.79 13.00
N ALA A 543 1.19 33.99 12.03
CA ALA A 543 -0.26 33.97 12.29
C ALA A 543 -0.65 32.66 13.01
N SER A 544 -1.49 32.73 14.04
CA SER A 544 -1.94 31.49 14.70
C SER A 544 -2.72 30.61 13.73
N TRP A 545 -2.57 29.29 13.87
CA TRP A 545 -3.46 28.35 13.19
C TRP A 545 -4.92 28.60 13.60
N PRO A 546 -5.91 28.29 12.72
CA PRO A 546 -7.33 28.33 13.09
C PRO A 546 -7.59 27.57 14.40
N LYS A 547 -8.42 28.14 15.27
CA LYS A 547 -8.74 27.55 16.59
C LYS A 547 -9.98 26.66 16.52
N GLY A 548 -9.91 25.53 17.22
CA GLY A 548 -11.03 24.59 17.40
C GLY A 548 -11.15 23.58 16.25
N PRO A 549 -11.80 22.43 16.50
CA PRO A 549 -11.98 21.42 15.48
C PRO A 549 -12.93 21.94 14.40
N VAL A 550 -12.63 21.62 13.14
CA VAL A 550 -13.52 21.88 12.02
C VAL A 550 -14.77 21.02 12.22
N PRO A 551 -16.00 21.56 12.18
CA PRO A 551 -17.22 20.77 12.41
C PRO A 551 -17.41 19.62 11.41
N ALA A 552 -17.85 18.45 11.90
CA ALA A 552 -18.24 17.33 11.06
C ALA A 552 -19.52 17.66 10.27
N PRO A 553 -19.68 17.20 9.02
CA PRO A 553 -20.99 17.15 8.39
C PRO A 553 -21.95 16.29 9.22
N SER A 554 -23.25 16.61 9.17
CA SER A 554 -24.27 15.78 9.82
C SER A 554 -24.30 14.39 9.19
N LEU A 555 -24.23 13.36 10.04
CA LEU A 555 -24.34 11.97 9.62
C LEU A 555 -25.82 11.63 9.41
N PRO A 556 -26.26 11.29 8.18
CA PRO A 556 -27.64 10.82 7.98
C PRO A 556 -27.86 9.48 8.69
N ALA A 557 -29.13 9.18 8.98
CA ALA A 557 -29.51 7.87 9.49
C ALA A 557 -29.14 6.78 8.48
N MET A 558 -28.29 5.84 8.89
CA MET A 558 -27.94 4.69 8.06
C MET A 558 -29.09 3.66 8.04
N PRO A 559 -29.35 3.01 6.88
CA PRO A 559 -30.24 1.86 6.80
C PRO A 559 -29.85 0.79 7.83
N ALA A 560 -30.83 0.14 8.44
CA ALA A 560 -30.59 -0.81 9.53
C ALA A 560 -29.69 -1.99 9.10
N GLU A 561 -29.88 -2.48 7.88
CA GLU A 561 -29.02 -3.48 7.22
C GLU A 561 -27.54 -3.04 7.08
N VAL A 562 -27.28 -1.76 6.74
CA VAL A 562 -25.91 -1.22 6.62
C VAL A 562 -25.26 -1.15 7.99
N ARG A 563 -26.02 -0.71 9.01
CA ARG A 563 -25.53 -0.68 10.39
C ARG A 563 -25.21 -2.08 10.91
N ALA A 564 -26.10 -3.05 10.67
CA ALA A 564 -25.92 -4.43 11.11
C ALA A 564 -24.64 -5.03 10.53
N LEU A 565 -24.35 -4.79 9.25
CA LEU A 565 -23.12 -5.22 8.59
C LEU A 565 -21.88 -4.54 9.15
N PHE A 566 -21.92 -3.21 9.33
CA PHE A 566 -20.81 -2.46 9.89
C PHE A 566 -20.46 -2.93 11.31
N PHE A 567 -21.48 -3.09 12.17
CA PHE A 567 -21.27 -3.60 13.52
C PHE A 567 -20.84 -5.07 13.54
N ALA A 568 -21.22 -5.87 12.55
CA ALA A 568 -20.73 -7.24 12.37
C ALA A 568 -19.25 -7.34 11.94
N GLY A 569 -18.55 -6.22 11.75
CA GLY A 569 -17.18 -6.19 11.23
C GLY A 569 -17.10 -6.44 9.72
N MET A 570 -18.23 -6.31 9.01
CA MET A 570 -18.37 -6.56 7.58
C MET A 570 -18.45 -5.25 6.79
N SER A 571 -17.48 -4.35 7.00
CA SER A 571 -17.50 -2.99 6.44
C SER A 571 -17.58 -2.97 4.90
N SER A 572 -16.92 -3.90 4.20
CA SER A 572 -17.01 -4.01 2.74
C SER A 572 -18.40 -4.36 2.25
N ASP A 573 -19.10 -5.26 2.94
CA ASP A 573 -20.49 -5.63 2.61
C ASP A 573 -21.45 -4.50 3.00
N ALA A 574 -21.20 -3.81 4.12
CA ALA A 574 -21.94 -2.62 4.52
C ALA A 574 -21.85 -1.52 3.45
N LEU A 575 -20.64 -1.30 2.91
CA LEU A 575 -20.39 -0.32 1.85
C LEU A 575 -21.09 -0.72 0.53
N ASP A 576 -20.97 -1.97 0.07
CA ASP A 576 -21.66 -2.43 -1.15
C ASP A 576 -23.18 -2.24 -1.02
N ARG A 577 -23.75 -2.58 0.15
CA ARG A 577 -25.18 -2.37 0.40
C ARG A 577 -25.55 -0.90 0.44
N PHE A 578 -24.72 -0.06 1.06
CA PHE A 578 -24.91 1.38 1.12
C PHE A 578 -24.89 2.01 -0.28
N VAL A 579 -23.96 1.59 -1.15
CA VAL A 579 -23.90 2.02 -2.55
C VAL A 579 -25.19 1.61 -3.30
N ARG A 580 -25.68 0.40 -3.08
CA ARG A 580 -26.94 -0.10 -3.70
C ARG A 580 -28.20 0.56 -3.16
N ALA A 581 -28.20 0.99 -1.90
CA ALA A 581 -29.32 1.67 -1.25
C ALA A 581 -29.55 3.10 -1.79
N GLY A 582 -28.63 3.62 -2.60
CA GLY A 582 -28.68 4.96 -3.15
C GLY A 582 -27.96 5.94 -2.23
N LEU A 583 -26.70 6.23 -2.55
CA LEU A 583 -25.90 7.22 -1.83
C LEU A 583 -26.67 8.55 -1.75
N PRO A 584 -26.53 9.32 -0.65
CA PRO A 584 -27.00 10.69 -0.63
C PRO A 584 -26.51 11.41 -1.90
N LYS A 585 -27.42 12.08 -2.61
CA LYS A 585 -27.07 12.79 -3.85
C LYS A 585 -26.10 13.93 -3.56
N ASP A 586 -26.23 14.54 -2.40
CA ASP A 586 -25.39 15.62 -1.93
C ASP A 586 -24.07 15.09 -1.35
N ASP A 587 -22.96 15.74 -1.75
CA ASP A 587 -21.61 15.29 -1.39
C ASP A 587 -21.34 15.34 0.13
N ALA A 588 -21.93 16.27 0.87
CA ALA A 588 -21.71 16.43 2.32
C ALA A 588 -22.20 15.23 3.16
N PRO A 589 -23.50 14.87 3.15
CA PRO A 589 -23.99 13.70 3.88
C PRO A 589 -23.41 12.39 3.33
N ARG A 590 -23.13 12.32 2.02
CA ARG A 590 -22.46 11.17 1.42
C ARG A 590 -21.07 10.97 2.02
N CYS A 591 -20.27 12.03 2.12
CA CYS A 591 -18.94 11.97 2.69
C CYS A 591 -18.96 11.60 4.18
N ALA A 592 -19.87 12.19 4.96
CA ALA A 592 -20.08 11.84 6.36
C ALA A 592 -20.35 10.34 6.54
N THR A 593 -21.18 9.77 5.67
CA THR A 593 -21.56 8.35 5.77
C THR A 593 -20.42 7.42 5.38
N LEU A 594 -19.65 7.75 4.34
CA LEU A 594 -18.50 6.96 3.92
C LEU A 594 -17.42 6.93 5.01
N GLU A 595 -17.13 8.09 5.62
CA GLU A 595 -16.20 8.18 6.76
C GLU A 595 -16.69 7.36 7.97
N ALA A 596 -17.99 7.43 8.29
CA ALA A 596 -18.58 6.67 9.40
C ALA A 596 -18.63 5.15 9.16
N LEU A 597 -18.54 4.71 7.90
CA LEU A 597 -18.40 3.30 7.51
C LEU A 597 -16.94 2.88 7.32
N ASP A 598 -16.00 3.74 7.71
CA ASP A 598 -14.56 3.57 7.52
C ASP A 598 -14.12 3.44 6.04
N ASP A 599 -14.95 3.84 5.06
CA ASP A 599 -14.61 3.93 3.64
C ASP A 599 -13.89 5.25 3.33
N GLY A 600 -12.64 5.30 3.78
CA GLY A 600 -11.76 6.43 3.52
C GLY A 600 -11.52 6.70 2.04
N TRP A 601 -11.45 5.66 1.20
CA TRP A 601 -11.21 5.82 -0.25
C TRP A 601 -12.40 6.49 -0.95
N GLY A 602 -13.63 6.07 -0.62
CA GLY A 602 -14.83 6.72 -1.12
C GLY A 602 -14.91 8.19 -0.71
N ALA A 603 -14.65 8.49 0.56
CA ALA A 603 -14.63 9.86 1.07
C ALA A 603 -13.53 10.70 0.38
N TYR A 604 -12.31 10.15 0.28
CA TYR A 604 -11.16 10.77 -0.38
C TYR A 604 -11.48 11.17 -1.82
N ARG A 605 -12.13 10.29 -2.59
CA ARG A 605 -12.51 10.56 -3.99
C ARG A 605 -13.50 11.72 -4.14
N ILE A 606 -14.44 11.86 -3.21
CA ILE A 606 -15.35 13.02 -3.18
C ILE A 606 -14.54 14.28 -2.85
N GLY A 607 -13.71 14.18 -1.82
CA GLY A 607 -12.83 15.23 -1.35
C GLY A 607 -11.90 15.81 -2.42
N LEU A 608 -11.39 14.98 -3.33
CA LEU A 608 -10.51 15.42 -4.43
C LEU A 608 -11.13 16.51 -5.31
N ARG A 609 -12.47 16.53 -5.47
CA ARG A 609 -13.17 17.57 -6.25
C ARG A 609 -13.01 18.95 -5.62
N PHE A 610 -12.89 19.00 -4.30
CA PHE A 610 -12.76 20.25 -3.54
C PHE A 610 -11.30 20.61 -3.27
N ALA A 611 -10.38 19.64 -3.33
CA ALA A 611 -8.96 19.86 -3.11
C ALA A 611 -8.26 20.62 -4.25
N VAL A 612 -8.80 20.57 -5.47
CA VAL A 612 -8.18 21.13 -6.69
C VAL A 612 -8.68 22.54 -7.02
N ASP A 613 -9.98 22.80 -6.87
CA ASP A 613 -10.61 24.04 -7.37
C ASP A 613 -10.70 25.18 -6.32
N ASP A 614 -10.60 24.85 -5.03
CA ASP A 614 -10.65 25.81 -3.92
C ASP A 614 -9.93 25.20 -2.69
N PRO A 615 -8.59 25.24 -2.63
CA PRO A 615 -7.87 24.65 -1.51
C PRO A 615 -8.37 25.33 -0.23
N PRO A 616 -8.94 24.60 0.74
CA PRO A 616 -9.47 25.19 1.96
C PRO A 616 -8.37 25.99 2.65
N GLY A 617 -8.46 27.31 2.51
CA GLY A 617 -7.52 28.29 3.03
C GLY A 617 -7.98 28.88 4.37
N PRO A 618 -7.17 29.74 5.01
CA PRO A 618 -7.50 30.31 6.33
C PRO A 618 -8.87 31.02 6.38
N ALA A 619 -9.29 31.66 5.27
CA ALA A 619 -10.60 32.30 5.15
C ALA A 619 -11.78 31.29 5.15
N ASN A 620 -11.56 30.06 4.66
CA ASN A 620 -12.56 28.99 4.61
C ASN A 620 -12.45 28.02 5.80
N ALA A 621 -11.27 27.95 6.43
CA ALA A 621 -11.03 27.25 7.71
C ALA A 621 -11.62 28.03 8.91
N GLY A 622 -11.78 29.36 8.77
CA GLY A 622 -12.25 30.28 9.81
C GLY A 622 -13.76 30.31 10.10
N GLY A 623 -14.55 29.33 9.64
CA GLY A 623 -15.87 29.08 10.24
C GLY A 623 -17.13 29.41 9.42
N ALA A 624 -17.08 29.51 8.09
CA ALA A 624 -18.32 29.40 7.30
C ALA A 624 -18.76 27.91 7.25
N PRO A 625 -19.92 27.52 7.82
CA PRO A 625 -20.36 26.11 7.89
C PRO A 625 -20.44 25.42 6.52
N SER A 626 -20.64 26.19 5.45
CA SER A 626 -20.74 25.72 4.06
C SER A 626 -19.42 25.20 3.46
N PHE A 627 -18.27 25.51 4.06
CA PHE A 627 -16.94 25.07 3.59
C PHE A 627 -16.24 24.08 4.53
N ALA A 628 -16.57 24.07 5.82
CA ALA A 628 -15.98 23.18 6.82
C ALA A 628 -16.08 21.68 6.43
N TRP A 629 -17.26 21.26 5.96
CA TRP A 629 -17.47 19.87 5.55
C TRP A 629 -16.66 19.50 4.30
N LYS A 630 -16.45 20.44 3.36
CA LYS A 630 -15.63 20.20 2.15
C LYS A 630 -14.19 19.93 2.55
N TRP A 631 -13.69 20.67 3.54
CA TRP A 631 -12.33 20.47 4.04
C TRP A 631 -12.17 19.11 4.73
N ARG A 632 -13.10 18.73 5.62
CA ARG A 632 -13.12 17.38 6.21
C ARG A 632 -13.25 16.28 5.15
N CYS A 633 -14.05 16.50 4.12
CA CYS A 633 -14.17 15.53 3.05
C CYS A 633 -12.90 15.40 2.21
N ALA A 634 -12.20 16.53 1.99
CA ALA A 634 -10.91 16.55 1.32
C ALA A 634 -9.81 15.86 2.14
N TRP A 635 -9.88 15.86 3.48
CA TRP A 635 -9.01 15.14 4.41
C TRP A 635 -9.83 14.26 5.38
N PRO A 636 -10.40 13.15 4.90
CA PRO A 636 -11.28 12.31 5.71
C PRO A 636 -10.46 11.58 6.77
N SER A 637 -11.08 11.25 7.90
CA SER A 637 -10.46 10.59 9.05
C SER A 637 -11.14 9.24 9.38
N PRO A 638 -11.18 8.28 8.43
CA PRO A 638 -11.75 6.95 8.69
C PRO A 638 -11.02 6.29 9.86
N TYR A 639 -11.70 5.38 10.58
CA TYR A 639 -11.16 4.74 11.77
C TYR A 639 -10.74 5.74 12.88
N GLY A 640 -11.30 6.96 12.89
CA GLY A 640 -10.79 8.07 13.71
C GLY A 640 -10.67 7.79 15.21
N ALA A 641 -11.58 7.00 15.79
CA ALA A 641 -11.48 6.58 17.18
C ALA A 641 -10.29 5.64 17.44
N VAL A 642 -10.09 4.65 16.55
CA VAL A 642 -8.99 3.68 16.66
C VAL A 642 -7.66 4.36 16.39
N VAL A 643 -7.55 5.12 15.30
CA VAL A 643 -6.33 5.86 14.97
C VAL A 643 -5.95 6.81 16.10
N GLY A 644 -6.92 7.55 16.64
CA GLY A 644 -6.67 8.45 17.76
C GLY A 644 -6.17 7.75 19.02
N ALA A 645 -6.72 6.57 19.33
CA ALA A 645 -6.25 5.75 20.45
C ALA A 645 -4.84 5.19 20.21
N LEU A 646 -4.53 4.77 18.98
CA LEU A 646 -3.20 4.29 18.60
C LEU A 646 -2.14 5.39 18.65
N GLU A 647 -2.45 6.58 18.12
CA GLU A 647 -1.56 7.73 18.18
C GLU A 647 -1.26 8.12 19.62
N ALA A 648 -2.27 8.17 20.49
CA ALA A 648 -2.08 8.44 21.91
C ALA A 648 -1.23 7.35 22.59
N ARG A 649 -1.53 6.06 22.32
CA ARG A 649 -0.82 4.92 22.92
C ARG A 649 0.66 4.90 22.56
N GLU A 650 0.97 5.17 21.30
CA GLU A 650 2.34 5.12 20.77
C GLU A 650 3.09 6.46 20.94
N GLY A 651 2.42 7.51 21.44
CA GLY A 651 2.99 8.85 21.59
C GLY A 651 3.31 9.52 20.26
N LEU A 652 2.46 9.31 19.25
CA LEU A 652 2.59 9.90 17.92
C LEU A 652 1.86 11.26 17.88
N PRO A 653 2.34 12.23 17.06
CA PRO A 653 1.60 13.45 16.78
C PRO A 653 0.21 13.13 16.24
N ARG A 654 -0.79 13.85 16.75
CA ARG A 654 -2.18 13.70 16.34
C ARG A 654 -2.35 13.96 14.84
N GLY A 655 -2.99 13.05 14.12
CA GLY A 655 -3.20 13.11 12.67
C GLY A 655 -2.01 12.64 11.82
N LEU A 656 -0.90 12.22 12.43
CA LEU A 656 0.24 11.67 11.70
C LEU A 656 -0.13 10.35 11.02
N LEU A 657 -0.82 9.45 11.71
CA LEU A 657 -1.16 8.15 11.14
C LEU A 657 -2.15 8.34 9.97
N HIS A 658 -3.19 9.16 10.10
CA HIS A 658 -4.06 9.50 8.97
C HIS A 658 -3.29 10.11 7.78
N SER A 659 -2.25 10.90 8.05
CA SER A 659 -1.40 11.47 7.00
C SER A 659 -0.61 10.41 6.23
N ILE A 660 -0.12 9.39 6.93
CA ILE A 660 0.54 8.22 6.34
C ILE A 660 -0.48 7.43 5.51
N LEU A 661 -1.61 7.02 6.08
CA LEU A 661 -2.63 6.22 5.39
C LEU A 661 -3.14 6.91 4.11
N ARG A 662 -3.34 8.23 4.18
CA ARG A 662 -3.71 9.04 3.02
C ARG A 662 -2.67 8.95 1.90
N GLN A 663 -1.39 9.08 2.25
CA GLN A 663 -0.32 9.13 1.27
C GLN A 663 0.05 7.74 0.72
N GLU A 664 -0.08 6.71 1.53
CA GLU A 664 0.29 5.34 1.18
C GLU A 664 -0.75 4.67 0.27
N SER A 665 -2.03 4.74 0.65
CA SER A 665 -3.08 3.98 -0.03
C SER A 665 -4.27 4.82 -0.47
N ALA A 666 -4.31 6.10 -0.06
CA ALA A 666 -5.55 6.88 -0.04
C ALA A 666 -6.69 6.11 0.66
N PHE A 667 -6.34 5.42 1.75
CA PHE A 667 -7.21 4.57 2.57
C PHE A 667 -7.73 3.28 1.92
N GLN A 668 -7.14 2.83 0.81
CA GLN A 668 -7.50 1.55 0.20
C GLN A 668 -6.97 0.36 1.02
N VAL A 669 -7.87 -0.49 1.51
CA VAL A 669 -7.55 -1.60 2.40
C VAL A 669 -6.89 -2.79 1.68
N GLU A 670 -7.25 -3.03 0.42
CA GLU A 670 -6.82 -4.24 -0.33
C GLU A 670 -5.71 -3.96 -1.36
N VAL A 671 -5.04 -2.81 -1.28
CA VAL A 671 -4.01 -2.43 -2.26
C VAL A 671 -2.68 -3.16 -2.00
N VAL A 672 -2.05 -3.63 -3.07
CA VAL A 672 -0.68 -4.18 -3.04
C VAL A 672 0.14 -3.38 -4.04
N SER A 673 1.24 -2.77 -3.58
CA SER A 673 2.12 -2.02 -4.46
C SER A 673 2.91 -2.96 -5.39
N PRO A 674 3.46 -2.45 -6.50
CA PRO A 674 4.39 -3.22 -7.34
C PRO A 674 5.61 -3.75 -6.58
N ALA A 675 6.02 -3.09 -5.49
CA ALA A 675 7.14 -3.52 -4.64
C ALA A 675 6.73 -4.59 -3.59
N GLY A 676 5.43 -4.90 -3.49
CA GLY A 676 4.89 -5.89 -2.56
C GLY A 676 4.44 -5.32 -1.22
N ALA A 677 4.40 -3.99 -1.04
CA ALA A 677 3.81 -3.36 0.15
C ALA A 677 2.29 -3.60 0.19
N VAL A 678 1.72 -3.89 1.36
CA VAL A 678 0.36 -4.41 1.50
C VAL A 678 -0.50 -3.51 2.38
N GLY A 679 -1.75 -3.33 1.97
CA GLY A 679 -2.83 -2.85 2.82
C GLY A 679 -2.92 -1.32 2.98
N ILE A 680 -3.79 -0.88 3.86
CA ILE A 680 -4.10 0.54 4.08
C ILE A 680 -2.89 1.40 4.48
N ALA A 681 -1.91 0.81 5.16
CA ALA A 681 -0.69 1.50 5.57
C ALA A 681 0.55 1.16 4.72
N GLN A 682 0.38 0.34 3.67
CA GLN A 682 1.43 -0.12 2.76
C GLN A 682 2.70 -0.59 3.50
N LEU A 683 2.53 -1.43 4.51
CA LEU A 683 3.69 -2.08 5.15
C LEU A 683 4.26 -3.15 4.22
N MET A 684 5.59 -3.22 4.12
CA MET A 684 6.25 -4.37 3.52
C MET A 684 5.96 -5.62 4.37
N PRO A 685 5.73 -6.81 3.78
CA PRO A 685 5.46 -8.03 4.54
C PRO A 685 6.53 -8.33 5.60
N ALA A 686 7.80 -8.14 5.27
CA ALA A 686 8.90 -8.29 6.23
C ALA A 686 8.78 -7.35 7.43
N THR A 687 8.45 -6.07 7.18
CA THR A 687 8.24 -5.06 8.23
C THR A 687 7.02 -5.38 9.10
N ALA A 688 5.93 -5.87 8.49
CA ALA A 688 4.73 -6.29 9.21
C ALA A 688 5.02 -7.49 10.13
N VAL A 689 5.73 -8.50 9.62
CA VAL A 689 6.14 -9.68 10.40
C VAL A 689 7.10 -9.29 11.53
N GLU A 690 8.09 -8.44 11.26
CA GLU A 690 9.03 -7.96 12.27
C GLU A 690 8.30 -7.19 13.38
N THR A 691 7.42 -6.26 13.02
CA THR A 691 6.64 -5.46 13.96
C THR A 691 5.66 -6.31 14.77
N ALA A 692 5.04 -7.31 14.15
CA ALA A 692 4.15 -8.25 14.82
C ALA A 692 4.92 -9.18 15.78
N SER A 693 6.10 -9.65 15.38
CA SER A 693 6.94 -10.53 16.21
C SER A 693 7.41 -9.80 17.48
N ALA A 694 7.69 -8.50 17.40
CA ALA A 694 8.06 -7.67 18.54
C ALA A 694 6.98 -7.60 19.64
N ILE A 695 5.74 -8.00 19.33
CA ILE A 695 4.60 -8.03 20.26
C ILE A 695 4.07 -9.47 20.49
N GLY A 696 4.82 -10.48 20.07
CA GLY A 696 4.45 -11.89 20.22
C GLY A 696 3.39 -12.40 19.22
N LEU A 697 3.12 -11.66 18.14
CA LEU A 697 2.21 -12.08 17.07
C LEU A 697 3.00 -12.68 15.91
N HIS A 698 2.70 -13.92 15.54
CA HIS A 698 3.27 -14.55 14.36
C HIS A 698 2.37 -14.33 13.15
N LEU A 699 2.91 -13.68 12.12
CA LEU A 699 2.25 -13.50 10.83
C LEU A 699 2.96 -14.33 9.77
N ASP A 700 2.18 -15.01 8.93
CA ASP A 700 2.69 -15.60 7.69
C ASP A 700 2.83 -14.48 6.65
N PRO A 701 4.05 -14.17 6.15
CA PRO A 701 4.25 -13.13 5.14
C PRO A 701 3.54 -13.43 3.80
N THR A 702 3.06 -14.66 3.59
CA THR A 702 2.32 -15.08 2.39
C THR A 702 0.81 -14.98 2.55
N ASP A 703 0.30 -14.79 3.77
CA ASP A 703 -1.12 -14.60 4.04
C ASP A 703 -1.52 -13.14 3.82
N LEU A 704 -1.81 -12.80 2.56
CA LEU A 704 -2.28 -11.47 2.18
C LEU A 704 -3.55 -11.04 2.91
N ALA A 705 -4.45 -11.97 3.25
CA ALA A 705 -5.71 -11.61 3.92
C ALA A 705 -5.44 -11.06 5.32
N SER A 706 -4.57 -11.74 6.09
CA SER A 706 -4.10 -11.24 7.39
C SER A 706 -3.33 -9.93 7.23
N LEU A 707 -2.44 -9.82 6.24
CA LEU A 707 -1.70 -8.58 5.99
C LEU A 707 -2.58 -7.42 5.49
N GLN A 708 -3.78 -7.66 4.94
CA GLN A 708 -4.69 -6.61 4.49
C GLN A 708 -5.71 -6.20 5.55
N ALA A 709 -5.77 -6.90 6.69
CA ALA A 709 -6.66 -6.57 7.79
C ALA A 709 -6.45 -5.11 8.27
N PRO A 710 -7.46 -4.22 8.14
CA PRO A 710 -7.26 -2.79 8.36
C PRO A 710 -6.86 -2.49 9.80
N PHE A 711 -7.54 -3.05 10.79
CA PHE A 711 -7.22 -2.82 12.21
C PHE A 711 -5.81 -3.29 12.58
N LEU A 712 -5.37 -4.44 12.06
CA LEU A 712 -4.00 -4.93 12.26
C LEU A 712 -2.98 -3.99 11.58
N GLN A 713 -3.21 -3.60 10.34
CA GLN A 713 -2.36 -2.66 9.60
C GLN A 713 -2.23 -1.31 10.33
N LEU A 714 -3.32 -0.78 10.89
CA LEU A 714 -3.29 0.44 11.69
C LEU A 714 -2.41 0.28 12.94
N ASP A 715 -2.57 -0.81 13.68
CA ASP A 715 -1.78 -1.11 14.88
C ASP A 715 -0.29 -1.27 14.57
N LEU A 716 0.03 -2.06 13.55
CA LEU A 716 1.40 -2.30 13.10
C LEU A 716 2.04 -1.01 12.57
N ALA A 717 1.32 -0.18 11.81
CA ALA A 717 1.85 1.07 11.30
C ALA A 717 2.16 2.08 12.43
N ALA A 718 1.28 2.19 13.42
CA ALA A 718 1.51 3.04 14.59
C ALA A 718 2.76 2.61 15.37
N ARG A 719 2.90 1.30 15.64
CA ARG A 719 4.07 0.73 16.30
C ARG A 719 5.34 0.89 15.47
N HIS A 720 5.26 0.71 14.16
CA HIS A 720 6.39 0.90 13.26
C HIS A 720 6.87 2.36 13.26
N LEU A 721 5.97 3.34 13.21
CA LEU A 721 6.32 4.76 13.37
C LEU A 721 7.01 5.02 14.71
N ARG A 722 6.51 4.43 15.81
CA ARG A 722 7.17 4.53 17.11
C ARG A 722 8.57 3.91 17.10
N ALA A 723 8.74 2.74 16.50
CA ALA A 723 10.05 2.11 16.35
C ALA A 723 11.01 3.00 15.56
N LEU A 724 10.56 3.64 14.48
CA LEU A 724 11.36 4.59 13.71
C LEU A 724 11.77 5.83 14.51
N PHE A 725 10.86 6.39 15.34
CA PHE A 725 11.23 7.45 16.27
C PHE A 725 12.34 7.01 17.21
N VAL A 726 12.19 5.85 17.86
CA VAL A 726 13.19 5.30 18.79
C VAL A 726 14.51 5.03 18.07
N GLU A 727 14.47 4.49 16.85
CA GLU A 727 15.66 4.16 16.08
C GLU A 727 16.45 5.42 15.66
N LEU A 728 15.76 6.53 15.38
CA LEU A 728 16.37 7.77 14.89
C LEU A 728 16.73 8.76 16.00
N THR A 729 16.13 8.64 17.18
CA THR A 729 16.33 9.58 18.30
C THR A 729 16.88 8.93 19.58
N GLY A 730 16.85 7.60 19.67
CA GLY A 730 17.19 6.84 20.86
C GLY A 730 16.00 6.59 21.80
N PRO A 731 16.10 5.60 22.71
CA PRO A 731 14.99 5.20 23.59
C PRO A 731 14.64 6.25 24.67
N GLY A 732 15.57 7.15 25.00
CA GLY A 732 15.40 8.22 25.99
C GLY A 732 14.96 9.57 25.42
N ALA A 733 14.62 9.64 24.13
CA ALA A 733 14.28 10.88 23.45
C ALA A 733 13.08 11.59 24.10
N SER A 734 13.23 12.88 24.35
CA SER A 734 12.16 13.74 24.84
C SER A 734 11.08 13.94 23.77
N ASP A 735 9.93 14.50 24.15
CA ASP A 735 8.90 14.86 23.16
C ASP A 735 9.40 15.95 22.19
N ALA A 736 10.36 16.78 22.59
CA ALA A 736 11.01 17.73 21.69
C ALA A 736 11.86 17.04 20.63
N ASP A 737 12.68 16.08 21.04
CA ASP A 737 13.54 15.31 20.12
C ASP A 737 12.70 14.56 19.08
N ARG A 738 11.57 13.97 19.51
CA ARG A 738 10.64 13.30 18.60
C ARG A 738 9.97 14.28 17.63
N ARG A 739 9.53 15.45 18.10
CA ARG A 739 9.00 16.49 17.19
C ARG A 739 10.03 16.89 16.14
N ASP A 740 11.28 17.09 16.55
CA ASP A 740 12.35 17.55 15.67
C ASP A 740 12.78 16.48 14.65
N ALA A 741 12.64 15.19 15.02
CA ALA A 741 12.92 14.07 14.14
C ALA A 741 11.77 13.73 13.17
N LEU A 742 10.61 14.39 13.26
CA LEU A 742 9.42 14.05 12.47
C LEU A 742 9.68 13.96 10.95
N PRO A 743 10.40 14.89 10.28
CA PRO A 743 10.71 14.76 8.86
C PRO A 743 11.56 13.52 8.54
N LEU A 744 12.44 13.12 9.46
CA LEU A 744 13.30 11.94 9.32
C LEU A 744 12.50 10.65 9.47
N VAL A 745 11.59 10.59 10.45
CA VAL A 745 10.70 9.44 10.65
C VAL A 745 9.79 9.22 9.44
N VAL A 746 9.19 10.30 8.92
CA VAL A 746 8.38 10.24 7.70
C VAL A 746 9.21 9.78 6.50
N ALA A 747 10.45 10.26 6.36
CA ALA A 747 11.35 9.79 5.32
C ALA A 747 11.70 8.31 5.49
N ALA A 748 11.91 7.85 6.72
CA ALA A 748 12.30 6.49 7.04
C ALA A 748 11.17 5.48 6.84
N TYR A 749 9.92 5.89 7.04
CA TYR A 749 8.75 5.06 6.72
C TYR A 749 8.75 4.68 5.23
N ASN A 750 9.04 5.63 4.34
CA ASN A 750 9.06 5.40 2.89
C ASN A 750 10.39 4.81 2.36
N ALA A 751 11.54 5.26 2.86
CA ALA A 751 12.85 4.91 2.31
C ALA A 751 13.66 3.89 3.15
N GLY A 752 13.15 3.52 4.31
CA GLY A 752 13.84 2.72 5.33
C GLY A 752 14.81 3.54 6.18
N ALA A 753 14.90 3.21 7.47
CA ALA A 753 15.75 3.90 8.44
C ALA A 753 17.24 3.85 8.07
N GLY A 754 17.72 2.75 7.49
CA GLY A 754 19.11 2.63 7.02
C GLY A 754 19.50 3.67 5.97
N SER A 755 18.58 4.00 5.05
CA SER A 755 18.79 5.07 4.06
C SER A 755 18.87 6.43 4.74
N VAL A 756 17.91 6.73 5.63
CA VAL A 756 17.83 8.02 6.32
C VAL A 756 19.04 8.25 7.23
N LYS A 757 19.46 7.24 8.00
CA LYS A 757 20.68 7.31 8.83
C LYS A 757 21.92 7.62 7.99
N ARG A 758 22.06 7.01 6.80
CA ARG A 758 23.14 7.35 5.87
C ARG A 758 23.06 8.81 5.43
N TRP A 759 21.87 9.27 5.02
CA TRP A 759 21.67 10.66 4.60
C TRP A 759 21.94 11.66 5.72
N MET A 760 21.62 11.34 6.98
CA MET A 760 21.93 12.17 8.14
C MET A 760 23.44 12.33 8.33
N ARG A 761 24.21 11.23 8.24
CA ARG A 761 25.68 11.28 8.33
C ARG A 761 26.29 12.09 7.20
N GLU A 762 25.78 11.90 5.98
CA GLU A 762 26.15 12.66 4.79
C GLU A 762 25.76 14.16 4.86
N ALA A 763 24.71 14.49 5.63
CA ALA A 763 24.20 15.84 5.76
C ALA A 763 24.99 16.71 6.73
N GLY A 764 25.55 16.12 7.79
CA GLY A 764 26.13 16.88 8.89
C GLY A 764 25.11 17.87 9.48
N THR A 765 25.54 19.10 9.74
CA THR A 765 24.65 20.15 10.28
C THR A 765 23.92 20.89 9.15
N MET A 766 22.74 20.41 8.77
CA MET A 766 21.91 20.99 7.70
C MET A 766 20.61 21.59 8.24
N ASP A 767 20.10 22.62 7.58
CA ASP A 767 18.74 23.11 7.88
C ASP A 767 17.71 22.05 7.50
N ALA A 768 16.67 21.87 8.31
CA ALA A 768 15.74 20.75 8.14
C ALA A 768 14.96 20.81 6.81
N ASP A 769 14.55 22.00 6.39
CA ASP A 769 13.90 22.22 5.09
C ASP A 769 14.84 21.93 3.92
N VAL A 770 16.09 22.41 3.96
CA VAL A 770 17.11 22.12 2.94
C VAL A 770 17.42 20.63 2.90
N PHE A 771 17.44 19.94 4.04
CA PHE A 771 17.63 18.49 4.08
C PHE A 771 16.48 17.74 3.40
N VAL A 772 15.22 18.10 3.69
CA VAL A 772 14.07 17.51 3.00
C VAL A 772 14.22 17.72 1.50
N GLU A 773 14.59 18.92 1.07
CA GLU A 773 14.89 19.22 -0.32
C GLU A 773 16.14 18.45 -0.85
N ARG A 774 17.11 18.11 -0.01
CA ARG A 774 18.28 17.30 -0.41
C ARG A 774 17.96 15.80 -0.51
N THR A 775 16.83 15.34 0.01
CA THR A 775 16.47 13.90 0.03
C THR A 775 16.67 13.26 -1.36
N PRO A 776 17.54 12.24 -1.51
CA PRO A 776 18.00 11.80 -2.83
C PRO A 776 16.92 11.11 -3.66
N TYR A 777 16.04 10.36 -2.99
CA TYR A 777 14.92 9.71 -3.63
C TYR A 777 13.83 10.75 -3.90
N LEU A 778 13.53 11.00 -5.18
CA LEU A 778 12.51 11.97 -5.57
C LEU A 778 11.14 11.63 -4.97
N GLU A 779 10.81 10.34 -4.94
CA GLU A 779 9.58 9.83 -4.33
C GLU A 779 9.52 10.21 -2.85
N THR A 780 10.54 9.84 -2.06
CA THR A 780 10.64 10.16 -0.62
C THR A 780 10.64 11.65 -0.36
N ARG A 781 11.34 12.44 -1.19
CA ARG A 781 11.36 13.90 -1.09
C ARG A 781 9.97 14.52 -1.26
N GLY A 782 9.17 14.01 -2.18
CA GLY A 782 7.78 14.41 -2.37
C GLY A 782 6.88 13.87 -1.25
N TYR A 783 7.12 12.63 -0.82
CA TYR A 783 6.40 11.96 0.25
C TYR A 783 6.47 12.73 1.56
N VAL A 784 7.67 13.13 2.00
CA VAL A 784 7.85 13.92 3.24
C VAL A 784 7.06 15.22 3.19
N ALA A 785 7.17 15.98 2.09
CA ALA A 785 6.42 17.22 1.93
C ALA A 785 4.89 16.99 1.97
N ARG A 786 4.39 15.94 1.32
CA ARG A 786 2.96 15.62 1.32
C ARG A 786 2.47 15.16 2.70
N VAL A 787 3.17 14.25 3.36
CA VAL A 787 2.78 13.74 4.69
C VAL A 787 2.83 14.85 5.74
N LEU A 788 3.88 15.66 5.79
CA LEU A 788 3.94 16.76 6.76
C LEU A 788 2.89 17.83 6.49
N GLY A 789 2.60 18.13 5.22
CA GLY A 789 1.47 18.99 4.86
C GLY A 789 0.11 18.39 5.23
N ASN A 790 -0.07 17.08 5.10
CA ASN A 790 -1.28 16.41 5.56
C ASN A 790 -1.38 16.45 7.09
N ALA A 791 -0.28 16.27 7.82
CA ALA A 791 -0.25 16.26 9.27
C ALA A 791 -0.67 17.62 9.84
N VAL A 792 -0.23 18.73 9.22
CA VAL A 792 -0.72 20.06 9.55
C VAL A 792 -2.23 20.16 9.34
N ARG A 793 -2.76 19.69 8.20
CA ARG A 793 -4.20 19.77 7.91
C ARG A 793 -5.06 18.94 8.84
N TYR A 794 -4.66 17.69 9.12
CA TYR A 794 -5.36 16.84 10.09
C TYR A 794 -5.34 17.46 11.49
N ALA A 795 -4.18 17.95 11.93
CA ALA A 795 -4.08 18.62 13.23
C ALA A 795 -5.02 19.84 13.32
N VAL A 796 -5.10 20.67 12.27
CA VAL A 796 -6.04 21.81 12.27
C VAL A 796 -7.50 21.33 12.24
N ILE A 797 -7.85 20.33 11.44
CA ILE A 797 -9.20 19.75 11.39
C ILE A 797 -9.65 19.23 12.75
N GLU A 798 -8.75 18.63 13.50
CA GLU A 798 -9.02 18.05 14.81
C GLU A 798 -8.85 19.06 15.96
N GLY A 799 -8.39 20.29 15.69
CA GLY A 799 -8.11 21.28 16.72
C GLY A 799 -6.93 20.91 17.62
N ALA A 800 -6.01 20.09 17.11
CA ALA A 800 -4.83 19.59 17.82
C ALA A 800 -3.59 20.47 17.58
N PRO A 801 -2.54 20.35 18.43
CA PRO A 801 -1.25 21.00 18.17
C PRO A 801 -0.67 20.59 16.82
N THR A 802 -0.39 21.56 15.95
CA THR A 802 0.21 21.31 14.63
C THR A 802 1.67 20.88 14.75
N PRO A 803 2.19 20.08 13.81
CA PRO A 803 3.61 19.83 13.69
C PRO A 803 4.43 21.13 13.62
N THR A 804 5.67 21.07 14.09
CA THR A 804 6.67 22.13 13.91
C THR A 804 7.87 21.54 13.17
N LEU A 805 8.66 22.40 12.53
CA LEU A 805 9.92 22.00 11.88
C LEU A 805 11.07 22.65 12.65
N PRO A 806 12.10 21.89 13.08
CA PRO A 806 13.26 22.50 13.70
C PRO A 806 14.07 23.29 12.67
N ARG A 807 14.88 24.25 13.12
CA ARG A 807 15.80 24.98 12.22
C ARG A 807 16.81 24.03 11.60
N LYS A 808 17.48 23.24 12.43
CA LYS A 808 18.50 22.27 12.06
C LYS A 808 17.99 20.87 12.30
N LEU A 809 18.44 19.91 11.51
CA LEU A 809 18.19 18.51 11.83
C LEU A 809 18.85 18.11 13.15
N PRO A 810 18.26 17.15 13.88
CA PRO A 810 18.95 16.51 14.99
C PRO A 810 20.20 15.79 14.48
N ALA A 811 21.23 15.74 15.32
CA ALA A 811 22.43 14.96 15.04
C ALA A 811 22.06 13.47 14.90
N PRO A 812 22.74 12.71 14.02
CA PRO A 812 22.55 11.27 13.97
C PRO A 812 22.88 10.65 15.33
N PRO A 813 22.12 9.64 15.79
CA PRO A 813 22.50 8.88 16.97
C PRO A 813 23.88 8.23 16.76
N PRO A 814 24.68 8.09 17.84
CA PRO A 814 26.05 7.57 17.77
C PRO A 814 26.15 6.15 17.18
#